data_AF-A0A7C7L3E0-F1
#
_entry.id   AF-A0A7C7L3E0-F1
#
_cell.length_a   1.000
_cell.length_b   1.000
_cell.length_c   1.000
_cell.angle_alpha   90.00
_cell.angle_beta   90.00
_cell.angle_gamma   90.00
#
_symmetry.space_group_name_H-M   'P 1'
#
loop_
_entity.id
_entity.type
_entity.pdbx_description
1 polymer ?
#
loop_
_entity_poly.entity_id
_entity_poly.type
_entity_poly.pdbx_seq_one_letter_code
_entity_poly.pdbx_strand_id
1 'polypeptide(L)'
;MHDGAKLSNGLLDLTRGYAVLPEGQKLFGERAVRGSIAFWVRPEFDIMAVPFAMLFYCMQTDGNLFPDGYDEIGIYVDHGELCAKVAGRQSTMPFVRLRADKFLSRNRWTHIAITWHPDAREFYVDGKLIVRHIAPYDPPRLDSFHAELGRHPSSRRWHAHGIYAHVMLFDDVLSANEIATLAQHKPTPLERGVSPPPNILAEVNWKRIWLGRNAVECRLVNPTGKPLRTYLQLELAMGEPLKRRVVAEAPLTLHPGATMHHMLTYEIATDGAVQVTLLCVDASSGKLLSGRMHRAFIPQLLSNIVRCERTLKLLSQRKPPKDIAKRIASAMQHLSQFRKRFLTPPPFDREEFQRHVAKLRTDFDTLSQAIHRIESDVRIATAVPNAPFVLGWLHGTQKVLLHDAFPGEIERPIRIAAARNGYEPAQLFVFARTRTLRNVKVRLSPLVGGNFTIGREHLSWRVVGYVRTRKPVYKVRHVGLWPDPLFKCDEFEVPAGEHRIVWLTVYVPKSAPAGEYRGTVTVMCSEGMRALPIYLRVWNFTLPDRSSLPTAFGLNSCGHFQANMDVEKYVRNAAAHRVSLGFPGILWKGAKVQRPAFDWSDYDELVLTCALRTKVAKSLGRNDSPSQVNRATRHQRIWNALHLVCETDDGRRATYRITIAKSPQRIRVRLREPRIFCKVRFEWRDIGPATIRISQMQLRSASGETRTFDEFTHPQWWKAVGRDARVDVEGGQLIITVSAPTSEEPYHQWHGAVRSAMWSRADRDWKIDFTEFDAVVEKYYPWAVNLILVP
;
A
#
# COMPACT_ATOMS: atom_id res chain seq x y z
N MET A 1 11.61 10.47 -36.28
CA MET A 1 10.73 10.94 -37.37
C MET A 1 10.16 9.71 -38.06
N HIS A 2 8.83 9.59 -38.20
CA HIS A 2 8.18 8.39 -38.76
C HIS A 2 7.06 8.74 -39.74
N ASP A 3 6.68 7.77 -40.57
CA ASP A 3 5.54 7.79 -41.49
C ASP A 3 5.47 9.04 -42.39
N GLY A 4 6.60 9.46 -42.95
CA GLY A 4 6.63 10.60 -43.89
C GLY A 4 6.73 11.98 -43.25
N ALA A 5 6.96 12.06 -41.93
CA ALA A 5 7.33 13.31 -41.27
C ALA A 5 8.65 13.89 -41.82
N LYS A 6 8.72 15.21 -42.03
CA LYS A 6 9.91 15.89 -42.57
C LYS A 6 10.37 17.00 -41.63
N LEU A 7 11.68 17.13 -41.45
CA LEU A 7 12.28 18.26 -40.76
C LEU A 7 13.05 19.09 -41.79
N SER A 8 12.64 20.34 -42.00
CA SER A 8 13.28 21.24 -42.95
C SER A 8 13.31 22.65 -42.39
N ASN A 9 14.51 23.25 -42.32
CA ASN A 9 14.70 24.66 -41.90
C ASN A 9 14.05 25.00 -40.54
N GLY A 10 14.11 24.07 -39.57
CA GLY A 10 13.54 24.25 -38.23
C GLY A 10 12.02 24.06 -38.15
N LEU A 11 11.35 23.76 -39.26
CA LEU A 11 9.95 23.36 -39.33
C LEU A 11 9.82 21.84 -39.39
N LEU A 12 8.96 21.34 -38.52
CA LEU A 12 8.63 19.94 -38.38
C LEU A 12 7.28 19.68 -39.07
N ASP A 13 7.32 19.19 -40.29
CA ASP A 13 6.15 18.83 -41.09
C ASP A 13 5.66 17.43 -40.68
N LEU A 14 4.53 17.41 -39.98
CA LEU A 14 3.82 16.21 -39.49
C LEU A 14 2.50 16.00 -40.25
N THR A 15 2.37 16.53 -41.47
CA THR A 15 1.14 16.42 -42.27
C THR A 15 0.82 14.99 -42.68
N ARG A 16 1.85 14.15 -42.85
CA ARG A 16 1.69 12.73 -43.20
C ARG A 16 2.19 11.76 -42.13
N GLY A 17 2.84 12.24 -41.07
CA GLY A 17 3.50 11.41 -40.06
C GLY A 17 3.57 12.07 -38.69
N TYR A 18 4.50 11.61 -37.86
CA TYR A 18 4.65 12.06 -36.46
C TYR A 18 6.12 12.07 -36.02
N ALA A 19 6.40 12.74 -34.90
CA ALA A 19 7.74 12.77 -34.32
C ALA A 19 7.78 12.06 -32.97
N VAL A 20 8.71 11.11 -32.85
CA VAL A 20 9.06 10.46 -31.59
C VAL A 20 10.17 11.27 -30.94
N LEU A 21 9.93 11.68 -29.69
CA LEU A 21 10.85 12.42 -28.85
C LEU A 21 11.55 11.46 -27.87
N PRO A 22 12.56 11.90 -27.10
CA PRO A 22 13.13 11.08 -26.03
C PRO A 22 12.08 10.57 -25.03
N GLU A 23 12.48 9.56 -24.25
CA GLU A 23 11.65 8.95 -23.20
C GLU A 23 11.17 9.98 -22.18
N GLY A 24 9.94 9.84 -21.68
CA GLY A 24 9.34 10.77 -20.74
C GLY A 24 10.20 11.01 -19.50
N GLN A 25 10.73 9.94 -18.91
CA GLN A 25 11.66 10.02 -17.78
C GLN A 25 12.95 10.79 -18.09
N LYS A 26 13.38 10.83 -19.35
CA LYS A 26 14.57 11.59 -19.79
C LYS A 26 14.25 13.06 -20.07
N LEU A 27 13.00 13.37 -20.38
CA LEU A 27 12.55 14.73 -20.67
C LEU A 27 12.20 15.50 -19.39
N PHE A 28 11.55 14.86 -18.43
CA PHE A 28 11.01 15.54 -17.23
C PHE A 28 11.32 14.81 -15.91
N GLY A 29 12.14 13.75 -15.93
CA GLY A 29 12.44 12.90 -14.78
C GLY A 29 11.38 11.80 -14.54
N GLU A 30 11.73 10.80 -13.73
CA GLU A 30 10.82 9.70 -13.35
C GLU A 30 9.55 10.20 -12.62
N ARG A 31 9.65 11.37 -11.99
CA ARG A 31 8.51 12.08 -11.40
C ARG A 31 8.58 13.53 -11.85
N ALA A 32 7.71 13.90 -12.79
CA ALA A 32 7.70 15.21 -13.41
C ALA A 32 7.03 16.25 -12.50
N VAL A 33 7.69 16.56 -11.38
CA VAL A 33 7.21 17.48 -10.33
C VAL A 33 7.01 18.90 -10.85
N ARG A 34 7.85 19.32 -11.79
CA ARG A 34 7.80 20.61 -12.45
C ARG A 34 8.25 20.48 -13.91
N GLY A 35 7.92 21.49 -14.72
CA GLY A 35 8.36 21.54 -16.11
C GLY A 35 7.54 22.50 -16.95
N SER A 36 7.96 22.65 -18.21
CA SER A 36 7.30 23.47 -19.22
C SER A 36 7.38 22.86 -20.60
N ILE A 37 6.34 23.06 -21.40
CA ILE A 37 6.29 22.68 -22.81
C ILE A 37 5.83 23.89 -23.60
N ALA A 38 6.53 24.26 -24.66
CA ALA A 38 6.16 25.35 -25.54
C ALA A 38 6.45 24.98 -27.01
N PHE A 39 5.51 25.23 -27.91
CA PHE A 39 5.73 25.04 -29.35
C PHE A 39 4.76 25.87 -30.18
N TRP A 40 5.14 26.13 -31.42
CA TRP A 40 4.23 26.62 -32.45
C TRP A 40 3.61 25.44 -33.19
N VAL A 41 2.31 25.52 -33.47
CA VAL A 41 1.60 24.56 -34.32
C VAL A 41 0.74 25.28 -35.35
N ARG A 42 0.72 24.74 -36.58
CA ARG A 42 -0.18 25.11 -37.66
C ARG A 42 -0.96 23.86 -38.10
N PRO A 43 -2.17 23.64 -37.57
CA PRO A 43 -2.99 22.47 -37.90
C PRO A 43 -3.40 22.47 -39.38
N GLU A 44 -3.39 21.31 -40.04
CA GLU A 44 -3.88 21.17 -41.43
C GLU A 44 -5.24 20.46 -41.53
N PHE A 45 -5.81 20.06 -40.39
CA PHE A 45 -7.15 19.49 -40.26
C PHE A 45 -8.15 20.54 -39.74
N ASP A 46 -9.44 20.24 -39.92
CA ASP A 46 -10.50 21.00 -39.26
C ASP A 46 -10.60 20.58 -37.79
N ILE A 47 -10.30 21.52 -36.89
CA ILE A 47 -10.21 21.30 -35.45
C ILE A 47 -11.55 20.89 -34.83
N MET A 48 -12.67 21.28 -35.44
CA MET A 48 -14.02 21.01 -34.94
C MET A 48 -14.60 19.71 -35.50
N ALA A 49 -14.04 19.19 -36.60
CA ALA A 49 -14.53 17.98 -37.26
C ALA A 49 -13.84 16.69 -36.76
N VAL A 50 -12.77 16.81 -35.96
CA VAL A 50 -12.02 15.64 -35.46
C VAL A 50 -12.51 15.23 -34.06
N PRO A 51 -12.75 13.93 -33.82
CA PRO A 51 -13.11 13.46 -32.48
C PRO A 51 -11.93 13.58 -31.51
N PHE A 52 -10.71 13.29 -31.98
CA PHE A 52 -9.48 13.44 -31.19
C PHE A 52 -8.30 13.83 -32.08
N ALA A 53 -7.45 14.76 -31.60
CA ALA A 53 -6.17 15.08 -32.23
C ALA A 53 -5.10 15.36 -31.17
N MET A 54 -4.00 14.61 -31.19
CA MET A 54 -2.96 14.66 -30.16
C MET A 54 -1.80 15.56 -30.58
N LEU A 55 -1.66 16.73 -29.95
CA LEU A 55 -0.62 17.70 -30.30
C LEU A 55 0.73 17.31 -29.68
N PHE A 56 0.72 16.99 -28.39
CA PHE A 56 1.86 16.48 -27.63
C PHE A 56 1.37 15.45 -26.60
N TYR A 57 2.12 14.37 -26.39
CA TYR A 57 1.77 13.37 -25.38
C TYR A 57 2.97 12.64 -24.79
N CYS A 58 2.89 12.36 -23.49
CA CYS A 58 3.88 11.62 -22.70
C CYS A 58 3.17 10.94 -21.51
N MET A 59 3.57 9.72 -21.14
CA MET A 59 2.91 8.95 -20.06
C MET A 59 3.86 7.96 -19.38
N GLN A 60 3.43 7.37 -18.27
CA GLN A 60 3.93 6.07 -17.80
C GLN A 60 3.09 4.91 -18.38
N THR A 61 3.74 3.80 -18.70
CA THR A 61 3.06 2.51 -18.98
C THR A 61 2.86 1.72 -17.68
N ASP A 62 1.67 1.15 -17.51
CA ASP A 62 1.30 0.29 -16.38
C ASP A 62 1.87 -1.16 -16.50
N GLY A 63 2.81 -1.36 -17.41
CA GLY A 63 3.42 -2.67 -17.71
C GLY A 63 2.75 -3.46 -18.84
N ASN A 64 1.63 -3.00 -19.40
CA ASN A 64 0.98 -3.63 -20.57
C ASN A 64 1.13 -2.81 -21.87
N LEU A 65 1.84 -1.66 -21.83
CA LEU A 65 2.05 -0.70 -22.93
C LEU A 65 0.79 0.08 -23.39
N PHE A 66 -0.32 0.03 -22.64
CA PHE A 66 -1.54 0.80 -22.91
C PHE A 66 -1.68 1.99 -21.95
N PRO A 67 -2.35 3.07 -22.38
CA PRO A 67 -2.68 4.20 -21.51
C PRO A 67 -3.92 3.85 -20.70
N ASP A 68 -3.83 3.96 -19.37
CA ASP A 68 -4.97 3.81 -18.46
C ASP A 68 -5.60 5.18 -18.10
N GLY A 69 -5.07 6.27 -18.64
CA GLY A 69 -5.51 7.63 -18.35
C GLY A 69 -4.79 8.26 -17.16
N TYR A 70 -3.85 7.59 -16.51
CA TYR A 70 -3.13 8.08 -15.34
C TYR A 70 -1.66 8.34 -15.64
N ASP A 71 -1.02 9.23 -14.87
CA ASP A 71 0.41 9.52 -15.00
C ASP A 71 0.79 10.06 -16.41
N GLU A 72 0.09 11.13 -16.84
CA GLU A 72 0.17 11.68 -18.20
C GLU A 72 0.46 13.18 -18.23
N ILE A 73 1.21 13.58 -19.27
CA ILE A 73 1.36 14.96 -19.73
C ILE A 73 0.88 15.02 -21.18
N GLY A 74 -0.16 15.81 -21.46
CA GLY A 74 -0.77 15.83 -22.79
C GLY A 74 -1.38 17.19 -23.15
N ILE A 75 -1.27 17.54 -24.43
CA ILE A 75 -1.98 18.66 -25.05
C ILE A 75 -2.70 18.10 -26.27
N TYR A 76 -4.02 18.20 -26.30
CA TYR A 76 -4.83 17.54 -27.33
C TYR A 76 -6.17 18.23 -27.56
N VAL A 77 -6.81 17.87 -28.66
CA VAL A 77 -8.20 18.20 -28.95
C VAL A 77 -9.05 16.96 -28.69
N ASP A 78 -10.13 17.13 -27.93
CA ASP A 78 -11.13 16.12 -27.57
C ASP A 78 -12.52 16.70 -27.90
N HIS A 79 -13.19 16.19 -28.93
CA HIS A 79 -14.52 16.61 -29.37
C HIS A 79 -14.69 18.14 -29.48
N GLY A 80 -13.74 18.82 -30.14
CA GLY A 80 -13.76 20.27 -30.33
C GLY A 80 -13.32 21.09 -29.10
N GLU A 81 -12.88 20.44 -28.03
CA GLU A 81 -12.26 21.09 -26.87
C GLU A 81 -10.74 20.94 -26.91
N LEU A 82 -10.01 22.05 -26.73
CA LEU A 82 -8.57 22.07 -26.48
C LEU A 82 -8.32 21.78 -25.00
N CYS A 83 -7.60 20.69 -24.77
CA CYS A 83 -7.33 20.11 -23.47
C CYS A 83 -5.84 20.16 -23.15
N ALA A 84 -5.53 20.41 -21.88
CA ALA A 84 -4.18 20.26 -21.34
C ALA A 84 -4.22 19.48 -20.04
N LYS A 85 -3.31 18.52 -19.91
CA LYS A 85 -3.23 17.57 -18.81
C LYS A 85 -1.81 17.46 -18.29
N VAL A 86 -1.68 17.55 -16.98
CA VAL A 86 -0.50 17.20 -16.20
C VAL A 86 -1.05 16.57 -14.92
N ALA A 87 -1.12 15.24 -14.87
CA ALA A 87 -1.80 14.53 -13.79
C ALA A 87 -1.17 13.16 -13.52
N GLY A 88 -0.89 12.89 -12.25
CA GLY A 88 -0.45 11.59 -11.75
C GLY A 88 -1.60 10.62 -11.46
N ARG A 89 -1.28 9.56 -10.71
CA ARG A 89 -2.16 8.41 -10.46
C ARG A 89 -3.51 8.69 -9.78
N GLN A 90 -3.70 9.89 -9.25
CA GLN A 90 -4.92 10.27 -8.54
C GLN A 90 -6.00 10.89 -9.44
N SER A 91 -5.71 11.23 -10.69
CA SER A 91 -6.69 11.86 -11.58
C SER A 91 -6.43 11.57 -13.04
N THR A 92 -7.50 11.26 -13.78
CA THR A 92 -7.46 11.14 -15.25
C THR A 92 -7.90 12.41 -15.96
N MET A 93 -8.33 13.44 -15.23
CA MET A 93 -8.94 14.63 -15.81
C MET A 93 -7.89 15.68 -16.23
N PRO A 94 -8.05 16.33 -17.41
CA PRO A 94 -7.25 17.49 -17.77
C PRO A 94 -7.58 18.69 -16.87
N PHE A 95 -6.60 19.58 -16.65
CA PHE A 95 -6.83 20.81 -15.88
C PHE A 95 -7.30 21.98 -16.76
N VAL A 96 -7.33 21.79 -18.08
CA VAL A 96 -7.89 22.70 -19.07
C VAL A 96 -8.86 21.94 -19.97
N ARG A 97 -10.05 22.50 -20.16
CA ARG A 97 -11.00 22.17 -21.23
C ARG A 97 -11.60 23.48 -21.75
N LEU A 98 -11.29 23.83 -22.98
CA LEU A 98 -11.72 25.09 -23.60
C LEU A 98 -12.18 24.81 -25.03
N ARG A 99 -13.14 25.57 -25.56
CA ARG A 99 -13.51 25.49 -26.97
C ARG A 99 -12.30 25.73 -27.88
N ALA A 100 -11.93 24.75 -28.70
CA ALA A 100 -10.70 24.74 -29.47
C ALA A 100 -10.67 25.83 -30.56
N ASP A 101 -11.81 26.11 -31.20
CA ASP A 101 -11.94 27.09 -32.28
C ASP A 101 -11.63 28.54 -31.87
N LYS A 102 -11.67 28.84 -30.57
CA LYS A 102 -11.23 30.14 -30.04
C LYS A 102 -9.71 30.33 -30.09
N PHE A 103 -8.94 29.25 -30.11
CA PHE A 103 -7.49 29.27 -29.91
C PHE A 103 -6.72 28.65 -31.08
N LEU A 104 -7.31 27.65 -31.73
CA LEU A 104 -6.75 26.94 -32.87
C LEU A 104 -7.66 27.05 -34.08
N SER A 105 -7.05 27.21 -35.25
CA SER A 105 -7.77 27.23 -36.52
C SER A 105 -6.90 26.61 -37.59
N ARG A 106 -7.55 25.96 -38.57
CA ARG A 106 -6.87 25.33 -39.69
C ARG A 106 -5.97 26.34 -40.40
N ASN A 107 -4.75 25.94 -40.72
CA ASN A 107 -3.71 26.70 -41.41
C ASN A 107 -3.25 27.99 -40.70
N ARG A 108 -3.61 28.19 -39.43
CA ARG A 108 -3.11 29.32 -38.62
C ARG A 108 -2.03 28.86 -37.65
N TRP A 109 -0.92 29.59 -37.63
CA TRP A 109 0.09 29.42 -36.57
C TRP A 109 -0.45 29.91 -35.24
N THR A 110 -0.37 29.04 -34.23
CA THR A 110 -0.67 29.34 -32.83
C THR A 110 0.49 28.83 -31.96
N HIS A 111 0.93 29.65 -31.01
CA HIS A 111 1.88 29.21 -29.98
C HIS A 111 1.10 28.62 -28.80
N ILE A 112 1.42 27.40 -28.40
CA ILE A 112 0.84 26.75 -27.22
C ILE A 112 1.96 26.53 -26.20
N ALA A 113 1.66 26.83 -24.93
CA ALA A 113 2.52 26.39 -23.85
C ALA A 113 1.77 25.94 -22.59
N ILE A 114 2.40 25.06 -21.82
CA ILE A 114 2.01 24.72 -20.45
C ILE A 114 3.21 24.82 -19.52
N THR A 115 2.94 25.18 -18.28
CA THR A 115 3.90 25.11 -17.17
C THR A 115 3.26 24.41 -15.99
N TRP A 116 4.06 23.70 -15.19
CA TRP A 116 3.58 23.07 -13.97
C TRP A 116 4.63 23.07 -12.87
N HIS A 117 4.17 23.16 -11.64
CA HIS A 117 4.95 22.98 -10.42
C HIS A 117 4.02 22.43 -9.32
N PRO A 118 4.52 21.95 -8.15
CA PRO A 118 3.70 21.27 -7.15
C PRO A 118 2.35 21.94 -6.81
N ASP A 119 2.32 23.27 -6.77
CA ASP A 119 1.15 24.03 -6.33
C ASP A 119 0.31 24.68 -7.45
N ALA A 120 0.72 24.59 -8.72
CA ALA A 120 0.04 25.27 -9.82
C ALA A 120 0.35 24.66 -11.19
N ARG A 121 -0.63 24.78 -12.08
CA ARG A 121 -0.52 24.45 -13.51
C ARG A 121 -1.10 25.59 -14.32
N GLU A 122 -0.42 25.95 -15.40
CA GLU A 122 -0.77 27.10 -16.22
C GLU A 122 -0.76 26.72 -17.70
N PHE A 123 -1.67 27.33 -18.46
CA PHE A 123 -1.83 27.10 -19.90
C PHE A 123 -1.87 28.44 -20.62
N TYR A 124 -1.08 28.52 -21.69
CA TYR A 124 -0.83 29.73 -22.46
C TYR A 124 -1.14 29.50 -23.94
N VAL A 125 -1.68 30.53 -24.58
CA VAL A 125 -1.87 30.60 -26.03
C VAL A 125 -1.34 31.94 -26.53
N ASP A 126 -0.52 31.91 -27.58
CA ASP A 126 0.10 33.10 -28.18
C ASP A 126 0.80 34.00 -27.14
N GLY A 127 1.47 33.36 -26.18
CA GLY A 127 2.24 34.03 -25.12
C GLY A 127 1.40 34.57 -23.97
N LYS A 128 0.06 34.46 -24.05
CA LYS A 128 -0.87 34.96 -23.03
C LYS A 128 -1.34 33.83 -22.13
N LEU A 129 -1.36 34.09 -20.82
CA LEU A 129 -1.92 33.17 -19.83
C LEU A 129 -3.43 33.06 -20.04
N ILE A 130 -3.94 31.86 -20.30
CA ILE A 130 -5.37 31.59 -20.52
C ILE A 130 -6.00 30.93 -19.30
N VAL A 131 -5.31 29.95 -18.70
CA VAL A 131 -5.78 29.24 -17.50
C VAL A 131 -4.65 29.16 -16.49
N ARG A 132 -4.97 29.47 -15.23
CA ARG A 132 -4.11 29.22 -14.06
C ARG A 132 -4.91 28.44 -13.04
N HIS A 133 -4.42 27.27 -12.68
CA HIS A 133 -5.02 26.40 -11.68
C HIS A 133 -4.07 26.26 -10.49
N ILE A 134 -4.35 26.97 -9.40
CA ILE A 134 -3.56 26.95 -8.16
C ILE A 134 -4.15 25.89 -7.23
N ALA A 135 -3.59 24.69 -7.25
CA ALA A 135 -3.90 23.65 -6.29
C ALA A 135 -2.79 22.59 -6.33
N PRO A 136 -2.49 21.96 -5.17
CA PRO A 136 -1.67 20.76 -5.15
C PRO A 136 -2.25 19.69 -6.06
N TYR A 137 -1.39 18.97 -6.78
CA TYR A 137 -1.78 17.79 -7.55
C TYR A 137 -0.69 16.72 -7.44
N ASP A 138 -1.06 15.47 -7.69
CA ASP A 138 -0.06 14.39 -7.75
C ASP A 138 0.72 14.50 -9.07
N PRO A 139 2.05 14.72 -9.04
CA PRO A 139 2.83 14.83 -10.26
C PRO A 139 2.90 13.51 -11.03
N PRO A 140 2.84 13.54 -12.37
CA PRO A 140 2.91 12.34 -13.18
C PRO A 140 4.23 11.60 -12.99
N ARG A 141 4.14 10.29 -12.87
CA ARG A 141 5.27 9.38 -12.98
C ARG A 141 5.50 9.08 -14.45
N LEU A 142 6.74 9.10 -14.91
CA LEU A 142 7.07 8.82 -16.30
C LEU A 142 8.10 7.70 -16.34
N ASP A 143 8.04 6.87 -17.37
CA ASP A 143 8.95 5.74 -17.55
C ASP A 143 9.75 5.88 -18.86
N SER A 144 10.28 4.76 -19.35
CA SER A 144 11.03 4.69 -20.60
C SER A 144 10.16 4.81 -21.86
N PHE A 145 8.87 5.13 -21.75
CA PHE A 145 8.01 5.34 -22.90
C PHE A 145 8.32 6.68 -23.58
N HIS A 146 8.34 6.69 -24.91
CA HIS A 146 8.70 7.88 -25.69
C HIS A 146 7.55 8.89 -25.73
N ALA A 147 7.88 10.17 -25.54
CA ALA A 147 6.93 11.23 -25.86
C ALA A 147 6.74 11.34 -27.39
N GLU A 148 5.56 11.74 -27.84
CA GLU A 148 5.28 11.96 -29.26
C GLU A 148 4.64 13.32 -29.53
N LEU A 149 4.93 13.86 -30.72
CA LEU A 149 4.24 15.01 -31.31
C LEU A 149 3.40 14.56 -32.49
N GLY A 150 2.20 15.14 -32.60
CA GLY A 150 1.32 14.93 -33.75
C GLY A 150 0.62 13.57 -33.78
N ARG A 151 0.75 12.74 -32.74
CA ARG A 151 0.06 11.45 -32.63
C ARG A 151 -0.10 10.99 -31.20
N HIS A 152 -1.18 10.24 -30.95
CA HIS A 152 -1.32 9.47 -29.73
C HIS A 152 -0.53 8.14 -29.80
N PRO A 153 0.47 7.94 -28.93
CA PRO A 153 1.43 6.84 -29.07
C PRO A 153 0.82 5.44 -29.03
N SER A 154 -0.15 5.23 -28.15
CA SER A 154 -0.63 3.88 -27.83
C SER A 154 -1.70 3.39 -28.80
N SER A 155 -2.66 4.26 -29.14
CA SER A 155 -3.73 3.92 -30.09
C SER A 155 -3.28 4.00 -31.55
N ARG A 156 -2.24 4.79 -31.84
CA ARG A 156 -1.74 5.12 -33.20
C ARG A 156 -2.80 5.70 -34.15
N ARG A 157 -3.97 6.11 -33.61
CA ARG A 157 -5.17 6.48 -34.39
C ARG A 157 -5.53 7.97 -34.34
N TRP A 158 -5.02 8.74 -33.37
CA TRP A 158 -5.40 10.15 -33.17
C TRP A 158 -4.25 11.07 -33.55
N HIS A 159 -4.17 11.39 -34.84
CA HIS A 159 -3.12 12.22 -35.42
C HIS A 159 -3.53 13.70 -35.40
N ALA A 160 -2.59 14.56 -35.05
CA ALA A 160 -2.73 16.01 -35.23
C ALA A 160 -1.85 16.46 -36.40
N HIS A 161 -2.37 16.27 -37.62
CA HIS A 161 -1.67 16.63 -38.83
C HIS A 161 -1.41 18.14 -38.92
N GLY A 162 -0.17 18.52 -39.16
CA GLY A 162 0.18 19.93 -39.26
C GLY A 162 1.68 20.17 -39.25
N ILE A 163 2.04 21.45 -39.20
CA ILE A 163 3.44 21.88 -39.12
C ILE A 163 3.70 22.40 -37.72
N TYR A 164 4.81 21.96 -37.13
CA TYR A 164 5.28 22.36 -35.81
C TYR A 164 6.59 23.13 -35.94
N ALA A 165 6.85 24.06 -35.03
CA ALA A 165 8.09 24.82 -35.01
C ALA A 165 8.47 25.20 -33.58
N HIS A 166 9.76 25.43 -33.36
CA HIS A 166 10.31 25.83 -32.06
C HIS A 166 9.79 24.99 -30.89
N VAL A 167 9.79 23.65 -31.04
CA VAL A 167 9.39 22.75 -29.96
C VAL A 167 10.43 22.80 -28.85
N MET A 168 10.05 23.32 -27.69
CA MET A 168 10.90 23.46 -26.52
C MET A 168 10.27 22.75 -25.31
N LEU A 169 11.06 21.93 -24.65
CA LEU A 169 10.66 21.15 -23.48
C LEU A 169 11.67 21.44 -22.37
N PHE A 170 11.17 21.80 -21.20
CA PHE A 170 11.95 22.15 -20.03
C PHE A 170 11.50 21.29 -18.86
N ASP A 171 12.47 20.82 -18.08
CA ASP A 171 12.27 20.17 -16.78
C ASP A 171 12.10 21.19 -15.64
N ASP A 172 12.02 22.48 -15.96
CA ASP A 172 11.73 23.57 -15.01
C ASP A 172 10.61 24.49 -15.52
N VAL A 173 10.14 25.38 -14.64
CA VAL A 173 9.00 26.27 -14.86
C VAL A 173 9.46 27.56 -15.55
N LEU A 174 9.01 27.79 -16.77
CA LEU A 174 9.20 29.06 -17.45
C LEU A 174 8.27 30.12 -16.86
N SER A 175 8.78 31.32 -16.72
CA SER A 175 7.98 32.49 -16.36
C SER A 175 7.06 32.91 -17.51
N ALA A 176 5.99 33.64 -17.19
CA ALA A 176 5.09 34.19 -18.19
C ALA A 176 5.81 35.10 -19.21
N ASN A 177 6.86 35.81 -18.79
CA ASN A 177 7.67 36.65 -19.68
C ASN A 177 8.49 35.81 -20.67
N GLU A 178 9.11 34.72 -20.20
CA GLU A 178 9.83 33.80 -21.09
C GLU A 178 8.89 33.16 -22.10
N ILE A 179 7.69 32.73 -21.67
CA ILE A 179 6.65 32.22 -22.57
C ILE A 179 6.20 33.28 -23.58
N ALA A 180 6.03 34.53 -23.16
CA ALA A 180 5.70 35.63 -24.06
C ALA A 180 6.83 35.89 -25.08
N THR A 181 8.10 35.83 -24.68
CA THR A 181 9.25 35.95 -25.59
C THR A 181 9.29 34.81 -26.61
N LEU A 182 9.01 33.56 -26.21
CA LEU A 182 8.92 32.44 -27.14
C LEU A 182 7.79 32.63 -28.16
N ALA A 183 6.67 33.22 -27.75
CA ALA A 183 5.54 33.53 -28.60
C ALA A 183 5.72 34.77 -29.51
N GLN A 184 6.77 35.56 -29.33
CA GLN A 184 7.11 36.66 -30.25
C GLN A 184 7.81 36.17 -31.52
N HIS A 185 8.48 35.01 -31.45
CA HIS A 185 9.24 34.43 -32.56
C HIS A 185 8.33 33.56 -33.44
N LYS A 186 7.33 34.18 -34.07
CA LYS A 186 6.40 33.47 -34.96
C LYS A 186 7.16 32.88 -36.15
N PRO A 187 6.95 31.59 -36.48
CA PRO A 187 7.57 30.99 -37.64
C PRO A 187 7.14 31.73 -38.91
N THR A 188 8.10 32.27 -39.65
CA THR A 188 7.85 32.85 -40.97
C THR A 188 7.70 31.71 -41.97
N PRO A 189 6.66 31.69 -42.84
CA PRO A 189 6.67 30.81 -44.00
C PRO A 189 7.85 31.25 -44.87
N LEU A 190 8.89 30.43 -44.97
CA LEU A 190 9.92 30.68 -45.96
C LEU A 190 9.37 30.27 -47.33
N GLU A 191 9.46 31.18 -48.29
CA GLU A 191 9.38 30.85 -49.72
C GLU A 191 10.29 29.65 -49.99
N ARG A 192 9.82 28.71 -50.82
CA ARG A 192 10.65 27.59 -51.27
C ARG A 192 11.89 28.16 -51.96
N GLY A 193 13.05 28.12 -51.30
CA GLY A 193 14.31 28.56 -51.92
C GLY A 193 15.44 28.99 -50.98
N VAL A 194 15.20 29.29 -49.70
CA VAL A 194 16.29 29.72 -48.79
C VAL A 194 17.03 28.49 -48.25
N SER A 195 18.30 28.36 -48.64
CA SER A 195 19.22 27.34 -48.12
C SER A 195 19.36 27.45 -46.60
N PRO A 196 19.50 26.32 -45.87
CA PRO A 196 19.78 26.34 -44.44
C PRO A 196 21.04 27.17 -44.16
N PRO A 197 21.17 27.76 -42.95
CA PRO A 197 22.39 28.47 -42.58
C PRO A 197 23.60 27.55 -42.83
N PRO A 198 24.72 28.11 -43.33
CA PRO A 198 25.89 27.32 -43.67
C PRO A 198 26.30 26.46 -42.47
N ASN A 199 26.46 25.15 -42.69
CA ASN A 199 26.85 24.23 -41.65
C ASN A 199 28.33 24.40 -41.30
N ILE A 200 28.67 25.50 -40.61
CA ILE A 200 30.05 25.88 -40.32
C ILE A 200 30.72 24.82 -39.44
N LEU A 201 30.03 24.29 -38.43
CA LEU A 201 30.48 23.14 -37.63
C LEU A 201 30.19 21.84 -38.38
N ALA A 202 31.03 21.46 -39.33
CA ALA A 202 30.84 20.27 -40.15
C ALA A 202 30.80 18.98 -39.30
N GLU A 203 31.74 18.82 -38.36
CA GLU A 203 31.80 17.67 -37.44
C GLU A 203 32.20 18.13 -36.03
N VAL A 204 31.66 17.46 -35.01
CA VAL A 204 32.04 17.69 -33.60
C VAL A 204 32.17 16.36 -32.88
N ASN A 205 33.36 16.11 -32.34
CA ASN A 205 33.69 14.96 -31.52
C ASN A 205 33.87 15.42 -30.06
N TRP A 206 32.88 15.11 -29.23
CA TRP A 206 32.81 15.54 -27.83
C TRP A 206 33.78 14.80 -26.89
N LYS A 207 34.49 13.78 -27.40
CA LYS A 207 35.17 12.75 -26.59
C LYS A 207 34.22 12.21 -25.50
N ARG A 208 34.72 11.39 -24.57
CA ARG A 208 33.91 10.90 -23.45
C ARG A 208 33.80 12.01 -22.41
N ILE A 209 32.61 12.58 -22.26
CA ILE A 209 32.36 13.59 -21.22
C ILE A 209 32.32 12.91 -19.85
N TRP A 210 33.23 13.28 -18.96
CA TRP A 210 33.34 12.75 -17.60
C TRP A 210 33.84 13.80 -16.60
N LEU A 211 34.01 13.43 -15.33
CA LEU A 211 34.59 14.31 -14.31
C LEU A 211 36.05 14.66 -14.64
N GLY A 212 36.46 15.88 -14.29
CA GLY A 212 37.80 16.40 -14.53
C GLY A 212 37.94 17.05 -15.90
N ARG A 213 39.13 16.91 -16.50
CA ARG A 213 39.49 17.59 -17.75
C ARG A 213 38.92 16.86 -18.97
N ASN A 214 38.21 17.59 -19.81
CA ASN A 214 37.57 17.12 -21.03
C ASN A 214 38.06 17.95 -22.23
N ALA A 215 37.80 17.44 -23.45
CA ALA A 215 38.09 18.16 -24.68
C ALA A 215 37.01 17.88 -25.73
N VAL A 216 36.70 18.87 -26.54
CA VAL A 216 35.87 18.75 -27.74
C VAL A 216 36.71 19.11 -28.95
N GLU A 217 36.69 18.24 -29.96
CA GLU A 217 37.32 18.47 -31.26
C GLU A 217 36.22 18.83 -32.27
N CYS A 218 36.48 19.81 -33.11
CA CYS A 218 35.54 20.21 -34.15
C CYS A 218 36.24 20.46 -35.47
N ARG A 219 35.55 20.12 -36.56
CA ARG A 219 35.93 20.42 -37.94
C ARG A 219 35.03 21.54 -38.44
N LEU A 220 35.62 22.69 -38.72
CA LEU A 220 34.94 23.86 -39.24
C LEU A 220 35.13 23.95 -40.75
N VAL A 221 34.09 24.35 -41.47
CA VAL A 221 34.13 24.62 -42.91
C VAL A 221 33.47 25.98 -43.16
N ASN A 222 34.06 26.82 -44.00
CA ASN A 222 33.39 28.03 -44.47
C ASN A 222 32.86 27.81 -45.90
N PRO A 223 31.58 27.42 -46.05
CA PRO A 223 30.98 27.25 -47.37
C PRO A 223 30.58 28.59 -48.03
N THR A 224 30.86 29.72 -47.39
CA THR A 224 30.52 31.05 -47.93
C THR A 224 31.66 31.59 -48.80
N GLY A 225 31.31 32.44 -49.77
CA GLY A 225 32.29 33.06 -50.68
C GLY A 225 33.14 34.18 -50.08
N LYS A 226 33.06 34.45 -48.76
CA LYS A 226 33.79 35.52 -48.09
C LYS A 226 34.45 35.02 -46.78
N PRO A 227 35.60 35.58 -46.36
CA PRO A 227 36.21 35.24 -45.08
C PRO A 227 35.26 35.56 -43.92
N LEU A 228 35.16 34.67 -42.95
CA LEU A 228 34.35 34.86 -41.73
C LEU A 228 35.29 35.01 -40.52
N ARG A 229 35.13 36.10 -39.77
CA ARG A 229 35.72 36.23 -38.43
C ARG A 229 34.71 35.67 -37.43
N THR A 230 35.13 34.70 -36.63
CA THR A 230 34.22 33.92 -35.77
C THR A 230 34.79 33.75 -34.38
N TYR A 231 33.92 33.49 -33.40
CA TYR A 231 34.27 32.97 -32.09
C TYR A 231 33.68 31.57 -31.94
N LEU A 232 34.50 30.62 -31.53
CA LEU A 232 33.99 29.43 -30.89
C LEU A 232 33.79 29.70 -29.42
N GLN A 233 32.60 29.40 -28.92
CA GLN A 233 32.24 29.53 -27.52
C GLN A 233 31.72 28.19 -27.02
N LEU A 234 32.34 27.66 -25.97
CA LEU A 234 31.92 26.43 -25.32
C LEU A 234 31.22 26.77 -24.01
N GLU A 235 29.94 26.44 -23.94
CA GLU A 235 29.12 26.61 -22.75
C GLU A 235 28.93 25.29 -22.03
N LEU A 236 29.03 25.33 -20.71
CA LEU A 236 28.74 24.21 -19.82
C LEU A 236 27.55 24.59 -18.93
N ALA A 237 26.52 23.74 -18.91
CA ALA A 237 25.38 23.86 -18.02
C ALA A 237 25.35 22.66 -17.05
N MET A 238 25.31 22.96 -15.75
CA MET A 238 25.39 21.97 -14.65
C MET A 238 24.47 22.36 -13.49
N GLY A 239 23.97 21.36 -12.75
CA GLY A 239 23.19 21.56 -11.53
C GLY A 239 21.70 21.89 -11.76
N GLU A 240 20.97 22.11 -10.67
CA GLU A 240 19.53 22.41 -10.64
C GLU A 240 19.31 23.76 -9.93
N PRO A 241 18.89 24.84 -10.62
CA PRO A 241 18.72 24.93 -12.07
C PRO A 241 20.08 24.90 -12.81
N LEU A 242 20.07 24.47 -14.09
CA LEU A 242 21.26 24.36 -14.94
C LEU A 242 21.92 25.72 -15.14
N LYS A 243 22.90 26.04 -14.30
CA LYS A 243 23.67 27.29 -14.42
C LYS A 243 24.60 27.17 -15.61
N ARG A 244 24.33 27.98 -16.65
CA ARG A 244 25.18 28.09 -17.83
C ARG A 244 26.38 28.98 -17.54
N ARG A 245 27.55 28.54 -17.94
CA ARG A 245 28.78 29.35 -17.95
C ARG A 245 29.56 29.08 -19.23
N VAL A 246 30.21 30.10 -19.75
CA VAL A 246 31.24 29.92 -20.77
C VAL A 246 32.46 29.31 -20.11
N VAL A 247 32.98 28.22 -20.68
CA VAL A 247 34.13 27.48 -20.14
C VAL A 247 35.36 27.53 -21.05
N ALA A 248 35.19 27.85 -22.32
CA ALA A 248 36.29 28.06 -23.25
C ALA A 248 35.83 28.92 -24.43
N GLU A 249 36.73 29.76 -24.96
CA GLU A 249 36.49 30.57 -26.14
C GLU A 249 37.73 30.58 -27.03
N ALA A 250 37.54 30.64 -28.35
CA ALA A 250 38.63 30.79 -29.32
C ALA A 250 38.21 31.67 -30.50
N PRO A 251 38.88 32.82 -30.73
CA PRO A 251 38.71 33.59 -31.96
C PRO A 251 39.33 32.86 -33.14
N LEU A 252 38.61 32.75 -34.26
CA LEU A 252 39.05 32.07 -35.47
C LEU A 252 38.70 32.89 -36.71
N THR A 253 39.56 32.84 -37.72
CA THR A 253 39.26 33.37 -39.07
C THR A 253 39.15 32.20 -40.05
N LEU A 254 37.99 32.03 -40.67
CA LEU A 254 37.73 30.95 -41.62
C LEU A 254 37.71 31.51 -43.05
N HIS A 255 38.69 31.11 -43.86
CA HIS A 255 38.76 31.49 -45.27
C HIS A 255 37.75 30.69 -46.12
N PRO A 256 37.21 31.26 -47.21
CA PRO A 256 36.27 30.58 -48.12
C PRO A 256 36.78 29.21 -48.56
N GLY A 257 35.95 28.17 -48.47
CA GLY A 257 36.28 26.80 -48.87
C GLY A 257 37.29 26.07 -47.98
N ALA A 258 37.89 26.75 -46.99
CA ALA A 258 38.86 26.13 -46.09
C ALA A 258 38.19 25.22 -45.07
N THR A 259 38.90 24.13 -44.72
CA THR A 259 38.57 23.26 -43.58
C THR A 259 39.58 23.52 -42.47
N MET A 260 39.11 23.69 -41.23
CA MET A 260 39.95 23.90 -40.05
C MET A 260 39.56 22.91 -38.95
N HIS A 261 40.54 22.35 -38.27
CA HIS A 261 40.33 21.54 -37.07
C HIS A 261 40.70 22.36 -35.83
N HIS A 262 39.86 22.35 -34.81
CA HIS A 262 40.13 23.06 -33.57
C HIS A 262 39.70 22.21 -32.36
N MET A 263 40.44 22.33 -31.26
CA MET A 263 40.17 21.61 -30.01
C MET A 263 40.03 22.59 -28.85
N LEU A 264 38.95 22.49 -28.10
CA LEU A 264 38.71 23.24 -26.87
C LEU A 264 38.75 22.28 -25.69
N THR A 265 39.38 22.68 -24.58
CA THR A 265 39.38 21.91 -23.34
C THR A 265 38.55 22.59 -22.27
N TYR A 266 37.88 21.81 -21.42
CA TYR A 266 37.02 22.31 -20.35
C TYR A 266 37.02 21.35 -19.15
N GLU A 267 36.60 21.82 -17.98
CA GLU A 267 36.59 21.02 -16.76
C GLU A 267 35.18 20.86 -16.17
N ILE A 268 34.87 19.63 -15.76
CA ILE A 268 33.63 19.28 -15.05
C ILE A 268 33.98 18.90 -13.62
N ALA A 269 33.51 19.71 -12.67
CA ALA A 269 33.84 19.56 -11.25
C ALA A 269 32.81 18.76 -10.43
N THR A 270 31.58 18.58 -10.95
CA THR A 270 30.47 17.95 -10.23
C THR A 270 29.80 16.87 -11.05
N ASP A 271 29.16 15.94 -10.35
CA ASP A 271 28.34 14.87 -10.94
C ASP A 271 26.91 15.35 -11.24
N GLY A 272 26.13 14.53 -11.94
CA GLY A 272 24.76 14.83 -12.34
C GLY A 272 24.59 15.06 -13.85
N ALA A 273 23.52 15.78 -14.20
CA ALA A 273 23.23 16.15 -15.58
C ALA A 273 24.22 17.21 -16.06
N VAL A 274 24.78 16.96 -17.24
CA VAL A 274 25.75 17.83 -17.91
C VAL A 274 25.24 18.14 -19.30
N GLN A 275 25.17 19.43 -19.63
CA GLN A 275 24.97 19.86 -21.02
C GLN A 275 26.19 20.68 -21.46
N VAL A 276 26.77 20.31 -22.59
CA VAL A 276 27.85 21.06 -23.22
C VAL A 276 27.37 21.54 -24.58
N THR A 277 27.49 22.85 -24.82
CA THR A 277 27.06 23.49 -26.08
C THR A 277 28.25 24.18 -26.71
N LEU A 278 28.57 23.83 -27.96
CA LEU A 278 29.58 24.48 -28.77
C LEU A 278 28.87 25.39 -29.76
N LEU A 279 29.15 26.68 -29.68
CA LEU A 279 28.58 27.72 -30.51
C LEU A 279 29.69 28.31 -31.40
N CYS A 280 29.36 28.55 -32.66
CA CYS A 280 30.17 29.34 -33.59
C CYS A 280 29.39 30.63 -33.88
N VAL A 281 29.95 31.75 -33.46
CA VAL A 281 29.32 33.08 -33.50
C VAL A 281 30.12 33.98 -34.43
N ASP A 282 29.44 34.82 -35.20
CA ASP A 282 30.09 35.84 -36.01
C ASP A 282 30.69 36.94 -35.12
N ALA A 283 31.99 37.19 -35.28
CA ALA A 283 32.73 38.11 -34.43
C ALA A 283 32.33 39.59 -34.60
N SER A 284 31.72 39.95 -35.72
CA SER A 284 31.37 41.34 -36.04
C SER A 284 29.94 41.71 -35.65
N SER A 285 29.01 40.75 -35.80
CA SER A 285 27.58 40.96 -35.58
C SER A 285 27.04 40.28 -34.32
N GLY A 286 27.81 39.40 -33.69
CA GLY A 286 27.36 38.58 -32.56
C GLY A 286 26.31 37.54 -32.93
N LYS A 287 26.03 37.36 -34.23
CA LYS A 287 25.01 36.43 -34.71
C LYS A 287 25.50 34.99 -34.60
N LEU A 288 24.67 34.10 -34.05
CA LEU A 288 24.95 32.66 -34.07
C LEU A 288 24.98 32.15 -35.52
N LEU A 289 26.12 31.59 -35.92
CA LEU A 289 26.32 31.00 -37.25
C LEU A 289 26.02 29.50 -37.25
N SER A 290 26.47 28.78 -36.22
CA SER A 290 26.24 27.34 -36.06
C SER A 290 26.33 26.92 -34.59
N GLY A 291 25.66 25.83 -34.20
CA GLY A 291 25.72 25.30 -32.85
C GLY A 291 25.61 23.78 -32.81
N ARG A 292 26.24 23.16 -31.81
CA ARG A 292 26.10 21.75 -31.47
C ARG A 292 25.96 21.59 -29.96
N MET A 293 25.14 20.64 -29.55
CA MET A 293 24.89 20.35 -28.14
C MET A 293 25.11 18.86 -27.88
N HIS A 294 25.68 18.54 -26.72
CA HIS A 294 25.74 17.19 -26.19
C HIS A 294 25.26 17.16 -24.74
N ARG A 295 24.53 16.10 -24.39
CA ARG A 295 24.09 15.83 -23.01
C ARG A 295 24.76 14.58 -22.50
N ALA A 296 25.32 14.66 -21.31
CA ALA A 296 25.89 13.53 -20.61
C ALA A 296 25.29 13.43 -19.21
N PHE A 297 25.27 12.22 -18.66
CA PHE A 297 24.86 11.98 -17.29
C PHE A 297 26.00 11.30 -16.53
N ILE A 298 26.53 11.99 -15.53
CA ILE A 298 27.52 11.47 -14.61
C ILE A 298 26.77 10.99 -13.35
N PRO A 299 26.89 9.71 -12.95
CA PRO A 299 26.20 9.20 -11.76
C PRO A 299 26.52 10.06 -10.53
N GLN A 300 25.47 10.42 -9.77
CA GLN A 300 25.58 11.24 -8.56
C GLN A 300 26.25 10.47 -7.38
N LEU A 301 27.55 10.23 -7.49
CA LEU A 301 28.35 9.51 -6.51
C LEU A 301 29.43 10.38 -5.86
N LEU A 302 29.91 11.45 -6.50
CA LEU A 302 30.95 12.33 -5.98
C LEU A 302 30.52 12.98 -4.66
N SER A 303 29.32 13.54 -4.61
CA SER A 303 28.75 14.14 -3.39
C SER A 303 28.66 13.12 -2.24
N ASN A 304 28.24 11.89 -2.55
CA ASN A 304 28.13 10.81 -1.59
C ASN A 304 29.51 10.32 -1.10
N ILE A 305 30.51 10.22 -2.00
CA ILE A 305 31.90 9.90 -1.65
C ILE A 305 32.45 10.94 -0.67
N VAL A 306 32.31 12.22 -0.98
CA VAL A 306 32.79 13.33 -0.12
C VAL A 306 32.11 13.28 1.26
N ARG A 307 30.81 12.99 1.30
CA ARG A 307 30.07 12.79 2.56
C ARG A 307 30.67 11.63 3.37
N CYS A 308 30.89 10.48 2.75
CA CYS A 308 31.49 9.31 3.38
C CYS A 308 32.91 9.59 3.91
N GLU A 309 33.74 10.31 3.16
CA GLU A 309 35.09 10.73 3.59
C GLU A 309 35.01 11.60 4.86
N ARG A 310 34.10 12.58 4.87
CA ARG A 310 33.87 13.44 6.03
C ARG A 310 33.40 12.64 7.24
N THR A 311 32.44 11.72 7.04
CA THR A 311 31.96 10.83 8.10
C THR A 311 33.10 10.02 8.69
N LEU A 312 33.90 9.33 7.88
CA LEU A 312 35.01 8.50 8.37
C LEU A 312 36.07 9.34 9.12
N LYS A 313 36.37 10.56 8.66
CA LYS A 313 37.26 11.49 9.38
C LYS A 313 36.70 11.84 10.76
N LEU A 314 35.42 12.22 10.85
CA LEU A 314 34.78 12.51 12.14
C LEU A 314 34.75 11.29 13.06
N LEU A 315 34.51 10.10 12.53
CA LEU A 315 34.50 8.86 13.32
C LEU A 315 35.88 8.53 13.90
N SER A 316 36.96 8.73 13.14
CA SER A 316 38.33 8.52 13.63
C SER A 316 38.69 9.42 14.83
N GLN A 317 38.09 10.61 14.92
CA GLN A 317 38.31 11.56 16.01
C GLN A 317 37.58 11.18 17.30
N ARG A 318 36.61 10.27 17.26
CA ARG A 318 35.80 9.83 18.42
C ARG A 318 36.50 8.81 19.32
N LYS A 319 37.80 8.57 19.14
CA LYS A 319 38.61 7.58 19.88
C LYS A 319 37.93 6.20 19.98
N PRO A 320 37.53 5.59 18.86
CA PRO A 320 36.88 4.28 18.88
C PRO A 320 37.84 3.16 19.33
N PRO A 321 37.32 2.00 19.77
CA PRO A 321 38.11 0.80 20.01
C PRO A 321 39.05 0.44 18.84
N LYS A 322 40.17 -0.22 19.15
CA LYS A 322 41.27 -0.49 18.20
C LYS A 322 40.82 -1.27 16.95
N ASP A 323 39.90 -2.21 17.10
CA ASP A 323 39.31 -3.00 16.01
C ASP A 323 38.45 -2.13 15.08
N ILE A 324 37.62 -1.25 15.64
CA ILE A 324 36.80 -0.30 14.87
C ILE A 324 37.69 0.74 14.18
N ALA A 325 38.75 1.23 14.85
CA ALA A 325 39.72 2.15 14.26
C ALA A 325 40.40 1.56 13.02
N LYS A 326 40.77 0.26 13.05
CA LYS A 326 41.31 -0.45 11.87
C LYS A 326 40.28 -0.52 10.73
N ARG A 327 39.02 -0.79 11.04
CA ARG A 327 37.93 -0.82 10.04
C ARG A 327 37.69 0.56 9.41
N ILE A 328 37.76 1.65 10.19
CA ILE A 328 37.70 3.02 9.67
C ILE A 328 38.85 3.28 8.69
N ALA A 329 40.08 2.92 9.06
CA ALA A 329 41.25 3.10 8.19
C ALA A 329 41.13 2.31 6.88
N SER A 330 40.70 1.04 6.95
CA SER A 330 40.45 0.21 5.76
C SER A 330 39.33 0.78 4.88
N ALA A 331 38.21 1.24 5.47
CA ALA A 331 37.13 1.87 4.72
C ALA A 331 37.58 3.17 4.03
N MET A 332 38.43 3.97 4.69
CA MET A 332 39.02 5.18 4.09
C MET A 332 39.90 4.85 2.89
N GLN A 333 40.72 3.79 2.98
CA GLN A 333 41.56 3.32 1.88
C GLN A 333 40.70 2.84 0.70
N HIS A 334 39.68 2.01 0.95
CA HIS A 334 38.77 1.52 -0.09
C HIS A 334 37.98 2.66 -0.75
N LEU A 335 37.52 3.65 0.03
CA LEU A 335 36.83 4.83 -0.50
C LEU A 335 37.75 5.69 -1.37
N SER A 336 39.02 5.85 -0.98
CA SER A 336 40.02 6.55 -1.78
C SER A 336 40.30 5.84 -3.11
N GLN A 337 40.46 4.52 -3.08
CA GLN A 337 40.62 3.70 -4.29
C GLN A 337 39.36 3.77 -5.18
N PHE A 338 38.17 3.69 -4.59
CA PHE A 338 36.90 3.84 -5.29
C PHE A 338 36.82 5.21 -5.98
N ARG A 339 37.16 6.29 -5.27
CA ARG A 339 37.18 7.65 -5.80
C ARG A 339 38.13 7.77 -7.00
N LYS A 340 39.35 7.23 -6.90
CA LYS A 340 40.31 7.23 -8.02
C LYS A 340 39.74 6.53 -9.25
N ARG A 341 39.10 5.36 -9.05
CA ARG A 341 38.45 4.62 -10.14
C ARG A 341 37.26 5.38 -10.74
N PHE A 342 36.42 5.99 -9.89
CA PHE A 342 35.27 6.77 -10.33
C PHE A 342 35.66 8.02 -11.14
N LEU A 343 36.79 8.67 -10.78
CA LEU A 343 37.32 9.82 -11.51
C LEU A 343 37.99 9.44 -12.85
N THR A 344 38.29 8.16 -13.07
CA THR A 344 38.88 7.70 -14.34
C THR A 344 37.77 7.63 -15.41
N PRO A 345 37.96 8.21 -16.62
CA PRO A 345 36.96 8.16 -17.68
C PRO A 345 36.58 6.72 -18.06
N PRO A 346 35.29 6.41 -18.24
CA PRO A 346 34.82 5.07 -18.58
C PRO A 346 35.02 4.75 -20.09
N PRO A 347 34.85 3.47 -20.51
CA PRO A 347 34.91 3.09 -21.91
C PRO A 347 33.92 3.86 -22.80
N PHE A 348 34.28 4.03 -24.07
CA PHE A 348 33.42 4.71 -25.05
C PHE A 348 32.20 3.89 -25.45
N ASP A 349 32.34 2.56 -25.51
CA ASP A 349 31.26 1.65 -25.88
C ASP A 349 30.04 1.82 -24.96
N ARG A 350 28.85 1.82 -25.56
CA ARG A 350 27.61 2.13 -24.84
C ARG A 350 27.25 1.04 -23.85
N GLU A 351 27.40 -0.24 -24.21
CA GLU A 351 27.05 -1.36 -23.34
C GLU A 351 28.07 -1.51 -22.21
N GLU A 352 29.36 -1.39 -22.51
CA GLU A 352 30.42 -1.36 -21.52
C GLU A 352 30.27 -0.21 -20.54
N PHE A 353 29.89 0.98 -21.02
CA PHE A 353 29.60 2.12 -20.14
C PHE A 353 28.45 1.82 -19.18
N GLN A 354 27.34 1.27 -19.66
CA GLN A 354 26.20 0.94 -18.79
C GLN A 354 26.58 -0.11 -17.74
N ARG A 355 27.32 -1.15 -18.15
CA ARG A 355 27.87 -2.17 -17.23
C ARG A 355 28.82 -1.54 -16.20
N HIS A 356 29.70 -0.65 -16.63
CA HIS A 356 30.64 0.07 -15.77
C HIS A 356 29.91 0.95 -14.73
N VAL A 357 28.92 1.73 -15.14
CA VAL A 357 28.12 2.58 -14.25
C VAL A 357 27.31 1.75 -13.24
N ALA A 358 26.67 0.66 -13.70
CA ALA A 358 25.93 -0.25 -12.82
C ALA A 358 26.86 -0.88 -11.76
N LYS A 359 28.08 -1.25 -12.17
CA LYS A 359 29.11 -1.76 -11.26
C LYS A 359 29.55 -0.70 -10.25
N LEU A 360 29.83 0.53 -10.69
CA LEU A 360 30.21 1.63 -9.79
C LEU A 360 29.16 1.89 -8.72
N ARG A 361 27.87 1.91 -9.10
CA ARG A 361 26.75 2.06 -8.15
C ARG A 361 26.72 0.92 -7.14
N THR A 362 26.79 -0.32 -7.61
CA THR A 362 26.75 -1.52 -6.75
C THR A 362 27.94 -1.56 -5.77
N ASP A 363 29.14 -1.26 -6.27
CA ASP A 363 30.37 -1.21 -5.46
C ASP A 363 30.27 -0.08 -4.42
N PHE A 364 29.75 1.10 -4.79
CA PHE A 364 29.56 2.22 -3.87
C PHE A 364 28.50 1.92 -2.81
N ASP A 365 27.38 1.32 -3.18
CA ASP A 365 26.30 0.94 -2.25
C ASP A 365 26.84 -0.03 -1.18
N THR A 366 27.64 -1.01 -1.60
CA THR A 366 28.31 -1.96 -0.70
C THR A 366 29.24 -1.24 0.28
N LEU A 367 30.07 -0.33 -0.22
CA LEU A 367 30.99 0.45 0.60
C LEU A 367 30.26 1.39 1.57
N SER A 368 29.21 2.07 1.09
CA SER A 368 28.36 2.97 1.88
C SER A 368 27.68 2.22 3.04
N GLN A 369 27.13 1.03 2.77
CA GLN A 369 26.58 0.15 3.81
C GLN A 369 27.62 -0.24 4.86
N ALA A 370 28.85 -0.58 4.44
CA ALA A 370 29.93 -0.88 5.37
C ALA A 370 30.31 0.34 6.25
N ILE A 371 30.33 1.54 5.67
CA ILE A 371 30.60 2.79 6.40
C ILE A 371 29.48 3.08 7.41
N HIS A 372 28.21 2.90 7.04
CA HIS A 372 27.08 3.06 7.96
C HIS A 372 27.14 2.07 9.14
N ARG A 373 27.59 0.83 8.91
CA ARG A 373 27.82 -0.15 9.99
C ARG A 373 28.91 0.34 10.93
N ILE A 374 30.04 0.80 10.39
CA ILE A 374 31.13 1.38 11.19
C ILE A 374 30.64 2.58 12.02
N GLU A 375 29.85 3.48 11.42
CA GLU A 375 29.24 4.61 12.12
C GLU A 375 28.37 4.17 13.30
N SER A 376 27.52 3.17 13.09
CA SER A 376 26.68 2.58 14.13
C SER A 376 27.52 1.95 15.25
N ASP A 377 28.54 1.17 14.90
CA ASP A 377 29.42 0.52 15.88
C ASP A 377 30.18 1.54 16.72
N VAL A 378 30.66 2.66 16.13
CA VAL A 378 31.27 3.76 16.88
C VAL A 378 30.27 4.38 17.84
N ARG A 379 29.03 4.68 17.38
CA ARG A 379 27.97 5.22 18.25
C ARG A 379 27.73 4.31 19.45
N ILE A 380 27.57 3.01 19.23
CA ILE A 380 27.37 2.00 20.28
C ILE A 380 28.57 1.93 21.22
N ALA A 381 29.79 1.80 20.68
CA ALA A 381 31.00 1.63 21.48
C ALA A 381 31.33 2.84 22.38
N THR A 382 30.96 4.05 21.93
CA THR A 382 31.23 5.30 22.65
C THR A 382 30.09 5.74 23.59
N ALA A 383 28.91 5.12 23.49
CA ALA A 383 27.73 5.61 24.21
C ALA A 383 27.84 5.50 25.73
N VAL A 384 28.31 4.35 26.23
CA VAL A 384 28.51 4.12 27.67
C VAL A 384 29.82 3.36 27.88
N PRO A 385 30.92 4.08 28.12
CA PRO A 385 32.21 3.47 28.42
C PRO A 385 32.07 2.46 29.57
N ASN A 386 32.73 1.31 29.45
CA ASN A 386 32.79 0.23 30.46
C ASN A 386 31.48 -0.51 30.83
N ALA A 387 30.31 -0.08 30.34
CA ALA A 387 29.08 -0.87 30.52
C ALA A 387 29.18 -2.22 29.78
N PRO A 388 28.65 -3.33 30.33
CA PRO A 388 28.70 -4.65 29.68
C PRO A 388 27.83 -4.73 28.42
N PHE A 389 26.78 -3.91 28.35
CA PHE A 389 25.86 -3.82 27.22
C PHE A 389 25.35 -2.41 27.02
N VAL A 390 24.85 -2.14 25.82
CA VAL A 390 24.28 -0.85 25.38
C VAL A 390 22.79 -1.02 25.12
N LEU A 391 22.00 -0.01 25.50
CA LEU A 391 20.58 0.04 25.22
C LEU A 391 20.31 1.12 24.16
N GLY A 392 19.39 0.80 23.26
CA GLY A 392 18.88 1.75 22.28
C GLY A 392 17.42 1.47 22.01
N TRP A 393 16.81 2.28 21.16
CA TRP A 393 15.45 2.02 20.72
C TRP A 393 15.14 2.64 19.36
N LEU A 394 14.07 2.13 18.75
CA LEU A 394 13.47 2.68 17.55
C LEU A 394 11.98 2.38 17.51
N HIS A 395 11.26 3.03 16.60
CA HIS A 395 9.83 2.81 16.41
C HIS A 395 9.53 1.42 15.81
N GLY A 396 8.34 0.87 16.10
CA GLY A 396 7.94 -0.46 15.59
C GLY A 396 7.78 -0.55 14.07
N THR A 397 7.76 0.57 13.35
CA THR A 397 7.59 0.61 11.88
C THR A 397 8.89 0.37 11.10
N GLN A 398 10.02 0.24 11.79
CA GLN A 398 11.32 -0.01 11.18
C GLN A 398 11.76 -1.45 11.46
N LYS A 399 12.35 -2.13 10.47
CA LYS A 399 12.92 -3.47 10.64
C LYS A 399 14.43 -3.35 10.86
N VAL A 400 14.98 -4.05 11.86
CA VAL A 400 16.42 -4.09 12.14
C VAL A 400 16.99 -5.45 11.73
N LEU A 401 17.72 -5.47 10.62
CA LEU A 401 18.43 -6.67 10.18
C LEU A 401 19.62 -6.95 11.12
N LEU A 402 19.87 -8.23 11.41
CA LEU A 402 20.83 -8.66 12.43
C LEU A 402 22.25 -8.13 12.22
N HIS A 403 22.65 -7.90 10.96
CA HIS A 403 24.00 -7.48 10.59
C HIS A 403 24.04 -6.06 10.01
N ASP A 404 22.94 -5.31 10.07
CA ASP A 404 22.91 -3.94 9.58
C ASP A 404 23.21 -2.93 10.67
N ALA A 405 23.56 -1.72 10.23
CA ALA A 405 23.72 -0.58 11.10
C ALA A 405 22.43 -0.36 11.90
N PHE A 406 22.54 -0.22 13.22
CA PHE A 406 21.39 0.13 14.04
C PHE A 406 20.97 1.59 13.77
N PRO A 407 19.75 1.84 13.23
CA PRO A 407 19.32 3.17 12.83
C PRO A 407 18.70 3.96 13.98
N GLY A 408 18.40 3.30 15.10
CA GLY A 408 17.69 3.89 16.23
C GLY A 408 18.54 4.81 17.09
N GLU A 409 17.92 5.32 18.15
CA GLU A 409 18.57 6.11 19.18
C GLU A 409 19.31 5.21 20.16
N ILE A 410 20.50 5.65 20.60
CA ILE A 410 21.34 4.91 21.56
C ILE A 410 21.37 5.71 22.86
N GLU A 411 21.07 5.06 23.99
CA GLU A 411 21.08 5.68 25.32
C GLU A 411 20.19 6.92 25.46
N ARG A 412 19.11 6.95 24.67
CA ARG A 412 18.08 7.98 24.77
C ARG A 412 16.77 7.39 25.29
N PRO A 413 15.96 8.20 25.99
CA PRO A 413 14.62 7.79 26.38
C PRO A 413 13.75 7.34 25.20
N ILE A 414 12.93 6.31 25.43
CA ILE A 414 11.90 5.83 24.50
C ILE A 414 10.78 6.88 24.44
N ARG A 415 10.37 7.28 23.23
CA ARG A 415 9.29 8.26 23.01
C ARG A 415 8.24 7.72 22.07
N ILE A 416 7.05 7.50 22.58
CA ILE A 416 5.93 7.02 21.78
C ILE A 416 4.69 7.87 22.04
N ALA A 417 3.75 7.85 21.11
CA ALA A 417 2.50 8.59 21.25
C ALA A 417 1.36 7.72 20.75
N ALA A 418 0.27 7.65 21.51
CA ALA A 418 -0.82 6.72 21.24
C ALA A 418 -2.18 7.36 21.56
N ALA A 419 -3.20 6.95 20.83
CA ALA A 419 -4.58 7.27 21.17
C ALA A 419 -5.10 6.34 22.28
N ARG A 420 -6.14 6.76 23.01
CA ARG A 420 -6.82 5.85 23.96
C ARG A 420 -7.42 4.68 23.19
N ASN A 421 -7.49 3.51 23.84
CA ASN A 421 -7.88 2.23 23.22
C ASN A 421 -6.90 1.72 22.14
N GLY A 422 -5.72 2.33 21.98
CA GLY A 422 -4.71 1.95 20.99
C GLY A 422 -3.62 1.05 21.56
N TYR A 423 -2.93 0.34 20.66
CA TYR A 423 -1.69 -0.39 20.94
C TYR A 423 -0.54 0.30 20.22
N GLU A 424 0.49 0.69 20.96
CA GLU A 424 1.63 1.42 20.42
C GLU A 424 2.92 0.63 20.64
N PRO A 425 3.64 0.26 19.56
CA PRO A 425 4.86 -0.52 19.66
C PRO A 425 6.13 0.34 19.73
N ALA A 426 7.13 -0.16 20.45
CA ALA A 426 8.51 0.31 20.36
C ALA A 426 9.44 -0.91 20.27
N GLN A 427 10.64 -0.73 19.73
CA GLN A 427 11.65 -1.77 19.68
C GLN A 427 12.83 -1.35 20.56
N LEU A 428 13.09 -2.12 21.60
CA LEU A 428 14.27 -1.99 22.45
C LEU A 428 15.42 -2.77 21.82
N PHE A 429 16.55 -2.11 21.64
CA PHE A 429 17.80 -2.70 21.18
C PHE A 429 18.67 -3.01 22.39
N VAL A 430 19.11 -4.26 22.50
CA VAL A 430 20.03 -4.72 23.54
C VAL A 430 21.27 -5.26 22.84
N PHE A 431 22.40 -4.58 22.99
CA PHE A 431 23.68 -4.97 22.39
C PHE A 431 24.71 -5.36 23.44
N ALA A 432 25.19 -6.59 23.34
CA ALA A 432 26.23 -7.12 24.22
C ALA A 432 27.61 -6.72 23.69
N ARG A 433 28.47 -6.14 24.52
CA ARG A 433 29.76 -5.62 24.03
C ARG A 433 30.82 -6.71 23.95
N THR A 434 31.36 -7.11 25.11
CA THR A 434 32.53 -8.01 25.19
C THR A 434 32.21 -9.37 25.77
N ARG A 435 31.08 -9.51 26.48
CA ARG A 435 30.62 -10.77 27.07
C ARG A 435 29.19 -11.04 26.62
N THR A 436 28.88 -12.32 26.42
CA THR A 436 27.51 -12.77 26.19
C THR A 436 26.68 -12.42 27.41
N LEU A 437 25.49 -11.85 27.18
CA LEU A 437 24.52 -11.58 28.25
C LEU A 437 23.67 -12.83 28.46
N ARG A 438 23.66 -13.34 29.69
CA ARG A 438 22.88 -14.54 30.07
C ARG A 438 21.68 -14.16 30.94
N ASN A 439 20.62 -14.96 30.85
CA ASN A 439 19.39 -14.78 31.63
C ASN A 439 18.80 -13.37 31.46
N VAL A 440 18.78 -12.84 30.24
CA VAL A 440 18.31 -11.48 29.96
C VAL A 440 16.80 -11.42 30.14
N LYS A 441 16.36 -10.51 31.03
CA LYS A 441 14.95 -10.24 31.35
C LYS A 441 14.65 -8.76 31.14
N VAL A 442 13.47 -8.47 30.59
CA VAL A 442 12.98 -7.10 30.42
C VAL A 442 11.82 -6.84 31.37
N ARG A 443 11.89 -5.74 32.12
CA ARG A 443 10.85 -5.30 33.04
C ARG A 443 10.35 -3.92 32.65
N LEU A 444 9.03 -3.80 32.51
CA LEU A 444 8.34 -2.53 32.29
C LEU A 444 7.74 -2.06 33.62
N SER A 445 8.05 -0.83 34.04
CA SER A 445 7.31 -0.19 35.14
C SER A 445 5.91 0.18 34.66
N PRO A 446 4.94 0.32 35.57
CA PRO A 446 3.71 1.07 35.26
C PRO A 446 4.07 2.45 34.68
N LEU A 447 3.21 2.98 33.80
CA LEU A 447 3.35 4.33 33.26
C LEU A 447 2.44 5.27 34.06
N VAL A 448 3.02 6.29 34.69
CA VAL A 448 2.31 7.21 35.60
C VAL A 448 2.13 8.56 34.91
N GLY A 449 0.90 9.08 34.92
CA GLY A 449 0.55 10.39 34.35
C GLY A 449 -0.55 11.06 35.19
N GLY A 450 -0.22 12.17 35.85
CA GLY A 450 -1.11 12.78 36.86
C GLY A 450 -1.49 11.77 37.94
N ASN A 451 -2.79 11.65 38.22
CA ASN A 451 -3.33 10.69 39.20
C ASN A 451 -3.70 9.33 38.58
N PHE A 452 -3.40 9.10 37.29
CA PHE A 452 -3.72 7.86 36.60
C PHE A 452 -2.46 7.03 36.35
N THR A 453 -2.58 5.70 36.48
CA THR A 453 -1.50 4.76 36.21
C THR A 453 -1.96 3.74 35.17
N ILE A 454 -1.21 3.61 34.08
CA ILE A 454 -1.33 2.49 33.15
C ILE A 454 -0.52 1.33 33.76
N GLY A 455 -1.24 0.34 34.28
CA GLY A 455 -0.66 -0.80 34.97
C GLY A 455 0.11 -1.76 34.05
N ARG A 456 0.84 -2.71 34.67
CA ARG A 456 1.71 -3.66 33.96
C ARG A 456 0.93 -4.61 33.05
N GLU A 457 -0.33 -4.89 33.37
CA GLU A 457 -1.26 -5.70 32.58
C GLU A 457 -1.52 -5.14 31.18
N HIS A 458 -1.20 -3.86 30.96
CA HIS A 458 -1.30 -3.19 29.67
C HIS A 458 0.03 -3.09 28.91
N LEU A 459 1.09 -3.66 29.48
CA LEU A 459 2.45 -3.58 28.95
C LEU A 459 2.94 -4.99 28.64
N SER A 460 3.49 -5.19 27.45
CA SER A 460 4.09 -6.48 27.09
C SER A 460 5.39 -6.30 26.31
N TRP A 461 6.21 -7.35 26.32
CA TRP A 461 7.40 -7.44 25.51
C TRP A 461 7.54 -8.82 24.89
N ARG A 462 8.18 -8.89 23.72
CA ARG A 462 8.49 -10.12 22.98
C ARG A 462 9.85 -10.00 22.32
N VAL A 463 10.61 -11.09 22.23
CA VAL A 463 11.89 -11.09 21.48
C VAL A 463 11.58 -11.20 19.99
N VAL A 464 12.20 -10.34 19.17
CA VAL A 464 12.10 -10.46 17.72
C VAL A 464 13.03 -11.58 17.26
N GLY A 465 12.45 -12.60 16.64
CA GLY A 465 13.18 -13.68 16.00
C GLY A 465 13.51 -13.39 14.55
N TYR A 466 14.45 -14.16 14.00
CA TYR A 466 14.95 -13.99 12.64
C TYR A 466 14.73 -15.24 11.81
N VAL A 467 14.10 -15.08 10.64
CA VAL A 467 13.83 -16.17 9.70
C VAL A 467 14.72 -16.03 8.47
N ARG A 468 15.41 -17.09 8.08
CA ARG A 468 16.25 -17.08 6.87
C ARG A 468 15.37 -17.23 5.64
N THR A 469 15.30 -16.18 4.82
CA THR A 469 14.62 -16.22 3.52
C THR A 469 15.52 -16.77 2.42
N ARG A 470 14.89 -17.34 1.39
CA ARG A 470 15.54 -17.78 0.15
C ARG A 470 15.39 -16.70 -0.92
N LYS A 471 16.30 -16.67 -1.89
CA LYS A 471 16.26 -15.71 -3.00
C LYS A 471 15.01 -15.98 -3.87
N PRO A 472 14.09 -15.03 -4.01
CA PRO A 472 12.93 -15.19 -4.90
C PRO A 472 13.31 -14.92 -6.36
N VAL A 473 12.40 -15.25 -7.28
CA VAL A 473 12.55 -15.00 -8.73
C VAL A 473 12.45 -13.51 -9.09
N TYR A 474 11.80 -12.71 -8.24
CA TYR A 474 11.70 -11.26 -8.40
C TYR A 474 12.78 -10.53 -7.59
N LYS A 475 13.08 -9.29 -7.98
CA LYS A 475 14.09 -8.48 -7.27
C LYS A 475 13.60 -8.14 -5.86
N VAL A 476 14.46 -8.37 -4.87
CA VAL A 476 14.22 -8.00 -3.47
C VAL A 476 15.40 -7.23 -2.90
N ARG A 477 15.11 -6.39 -1.90
CA ARG A 477 16.11 -5.56 -1.22
C ARG A 477 17.08 -6.36 -0.34
N HIS A 478 16.65 -7.50 0.20
CA HIS A 478 17.46 -8.31 1.12
C HIS A 478 17.02 -9.78 1.13
N VAL A 479 17.99 -10.68 1.07
CA VAL A 479 17.83 -12.14 1.22
C VAL A 479 18.71 -12.58 2.39
N GLY A 480 18.14 -13.35 3.31
CA GLY A 480 18.85 -13.79 4.50
C GLY A 480 17.97 -13.72 5.74
N LEU A 481 18.56 -13.45 6.90
CA LEU A 481 17.83 -13.37 8.17
C LEU A 481 16.95 -12.12 8.21
N TRP A 482 15.64 -12.32 8.35
CA TRP A 482 14.61 -11.28 8.43
C TRP A 482 13.97 -11.25 9.84
N PRO A 483 13.91 -10.08 10.51
CA PRO A 483 13.26 -9.90 11.81
C PRO A 483 11.74 -9.95 11.64
N ASP A 484 11.10 -11.04 12.03
CA ASP A 484 9.68 -11.24 11.74
C ASP A 484 8.86 -11.85 12.89
N PRO A 485 9.14 -13.07 13.38
CA PRO A 485 8.38 -13.63 14.48
C PRO A 485 8.61 -12.86 15.79
N LEU A 486 7.57 -12.76 16.61
CA LEU A 486 7.64 -12.19 17.97
C LEU A 486 7.49 -13.32 18.99
N PHE A 487 8.61 -13.77 19.55
CA PHE A 487 8.64 -14.84 20.55
C PHE A 487 8.28 -14.33 21.93
N LYS A 488 7.38 -15.05 22.61
CA LYS A 488 7.18 -14.89 24.05
C LYS A 488 8.22 -15.75 24.76
N CYS A 489 9.12 -15.11 25.50
CA CYS A 489 10.15 -15.76 26.30
C CYS A 489 10.15 -15.17 27.71
N ASP A 490 10.50 -15.97 28.71
CA ASP A 490 10.72 -15.46 30.08
C ASP A 490 12.13 -14.85 30.22
N GLU A 491 13.10 -15.42 29.50
CA GLU A 491 14.48 -14.93 29.39
C GLU A 491 15.08 -15.29 28.03
N PHE A 492 16.19 -14.65 27.68
CA PHE A 492 16.94 -14.91 26.45
C PHE A 492 18.44 -14.60 26.62
N GLU A 493 19.25 -14.95 25.63
CA GLU A 493 20.68 -14.60 25.59
C GLU A 493 20.99 -13.60 24.47
N VAL A 494 22.01 -12.77 24.70
CA VAL A 494 22.59 -11.88 23.69
C VAL A 494 24.08 -12.20 23.56
N PRO A 495 24.53 -12.88 22.49
CA PRO A 495 25.95 -13.19 22.29
C PRO A 495 26.83 -11.94 22.26
N ALA A 496 28.08 -12.06 22.73
CA ALA A 496 29.05 -10.97 22.69
C ALA A 496 29.22 -10.42 21.26
N GLY A 497 29.18 -9.09 21.12
CA GLY A 497 29.29 -8.40 19.83
C GLY A 497 28.00 -8.43 18.98
N GLU A 498 26.91 -9.02 19.48
CA GLU A 498 25.62 -9.07 18.81
C GLU A 498 24.55 -8.23 19.53
N HIS A 499 23.41 -8.06 18.85
CA HIS A 499 22.21 -7.52 19.45
C HIS A 499 21.03 -8.49 19.41
N ARG A 500 20.05 -8.24 20.28
CA ARG A 500 18.67 -8.71 20.14
C ARG A 500 17.73 -7.52 20.16
N ILE A 501 16.65 -7.62 19.38
CA ILE A 501 15.56 -6.65 19.41
C ILE A 501 14.44 -7.21 20.26
N VAL A 502 13.94 -6.39 21.17
CA VAL A 502 12.79 -6.69 22.01
C VAL A 502 11.65 -5.75 21.61
N TRP A 503 10.56 -6.33 21.10
CA TRP A 503 9.34 -5.63 20.75
C TRP A 503 8.53 -5.32 22.00
N LEU A 504 8.45 -4.05 22.37
CA LEU A 504 7.61 -3.53 23.44
C LEU A 504 6.24 -3.16 22.87
N THR A 505 5.17 -3.35 23.65
CA THR A 505 3.82 -2.92 23.27
C THR A 505 3.13 -2.32 24.48
N VAL A 506 2.62 -1.11 24.30
CA VAL A 506 1.80 -0.41 25.28
C VAL A 506 0.36 -0.36 24.78
N TYR A 507 -0.56 -0.93 25.53
CA TYR A 507 -1.98 -0.69 25.34
C TYR A 507 -2.40 0.51 26.20
N VAL A 508 -3.08 1.49 25.61
CA VAL A 508 -3.61 2.64 26.35
C VAL A 508 -5.08 2.38 26.67
N PRO A 509 -5.49 2.26 27.95
CA PRO A 509 -6.88 2.08 28.32
C PRO A 509 -7.77 3.21 27.80
N LYS A 510 -9.04 2.89 27.50
CA LYS A 510 -10.03 3.89 27.09
C LYS A 510 -10.22 5.02 28.10
N SER A 511 -10.10 4.70 29.38
CA SER A 511 -10.28 5.62 30.50
C SER A 511 -9.05 6.47 30.79
N ALA A 512 -7.90 6.17 30.19
CA ALA A 512 -6.67 6.89 30.45
C ALA A 512 -6.82 8.38 30.08
N PRO A 513 -6.63 9.32 31.01
CA PRO A 513 -6.59 10.75 30.71
C PRO A 513 -5.55 11.07 29.63
N ALA A 514 -5.81 12.11 28.82
CA ALA A 514 -4.80 12.57 27.87
C ALA A 514 -3.67 13.28 28.61
N GLY A 515 -2.45 13.20 28.07
CA GLY A 515 -1.27 13.79 28.69
C GLY A 515 -0.04 12.91 28.60
N GLU A 516 1.00 13.31 29.33
CA GLU A 516 2.27 12.62 29.37
C GLU A 516 2.30 11.58 30.49
N TYR A 517 2.72 10.37 30.15
CA TYR A 517 2.94 9.26 31.06
C TYR A 517 4.41 8.88 31.05
N ARG A 518 4.95 8.60 32.24
CA ARG A 518 6.37 8.28 32.42
C ARG A 518 6.53 6.92 33.08
N GLY A 519 7.51 6.17 32.60
CA GLY A 519 7.93 4.92 33.22
C GLY A 519 9.37 4.58 32.84
N THR A 520 9.74 3.33 33.03
CA THR A 520 11.09 2.83 32.80
C THR A 520 11.06 1.42 32.23
N VAL A 521 11.95 1.17 31.27
CA VAL A 521 12.26 -0.15 30.73
C VAL A 521 13.60 -0.59 31.30
N THR A 522 13.60 -1.65 32.10
CA THR A 522 14.80 -2.18 32.75
C THR A 522 15.18 -3.51 32.13
N VAL A 523 16.45 -3.63 31.72
CA VAL A 523 17.07 -4.87 31.25
C VAL A 523 17.98 -5.40 32.35
N MET A 524 17.73 -6.64 32.76
CA MET A 524 18.48 -7.34 33.81
C MET A 524 19.10 -8.60 33.21
N CYS A 525 20.34 -8.90 33.56
CA CYS A 525 21.06 -10.10 33.15
C CYS A 525 22.13 -10.45 34.20
N SER A 526 22.78 -11.60 34.05
CA SER A 526 23.88 -12.02 34.94
C SER A 526 25.04 -11.01 34.98
N GLU A 527 25.23 -10.24 33.90
CA GLU A 527 26.33 -9.29 33.73
C GLU A 527 25.99 -7.89 34.26
N GLY A 528 24.73 -7.64 34.65
CA GLY A 528 24.30 -6.39 35.27
C GLY A 528 22.89 -5.94 34.88
N MET A 529 22.56 -4.72 35.29
CA MET A 529 21.26 -4.11 35.08
C MET A 529 21.40 -2.70 34.50
N ARG A 530 20.58 -2.38 33.50
CA ARG A 530 20.50 -1.03 32.92
C ARG A 530 19.06 -0.69 32.55
N ALA A 531 18.76 0.59 32.43
CA ALA A 531 17.40 1.04 32.18
C ALA A 531 17.35 2.26 31.24
N LEU A 532 16.24 2.38 30.50
CA LEU A 532 15.88 3.56 29.72
C LEU A 532 14.53 4.12 30.19
N PRO A 533 14.38 5.44 30.32
CA PRO A 533 13.07 6.05 30.54
C PRO A 533 12.17 5.82 29.32
N ILE A 534 10.87 5.62 29.55
CA ILE A 534 9.83 5.59 28.51
C ILE A 534 8.84 6.71 28.76
N TYR A 535 8.66 7.58 27.77
CA TYR A 535 7.66 8.64 27.78
C TYR A 535 6.60 8.34 26.73
N LEU A 536 5.35 8.30 27.18
CA LEU A 536 4.17 8.07 26.35
C LEU A 536 3.31 9.33 26.37
N ARG A 537 3.04 9.89 25.20
CA ARG A 537 1.99 10.91 25.02
C ARG A 537 0.66 10.23 24.68
N VAL A 538 -0.34 10.39 25.53
CA VAL A 538 -1.71 9.96 25.25
C VAL A 538 -2.50 11.10 24.62
N TRP A 539 -2.96 10.89 23.38
CA TRP A 539 -3.77 11.88 22.66
C TRP A 539 -5.18 12.02 23.23
N ASN A 540 -5.78 13.19 23.07
CA ASN A 540 -7.14 13.48 23.55
C ASN A 540 -8.23 12.97 22.60
N PHE A 541 -8.11 11.74 22.12
CA PHE A 541 -9.15 11.03 21.39
C PHE A 541 -9.07 9.54 21.65
N THR A 542 -10.19 8.85 21.45
CA THR A 542 -10.33 7.43 21.72
C THR A 542 -10.60 6.69 20.41
N LEU A 543 -9.79 5.68 20.12
CA LEU A 543 -10.06 4.80 18.98
C LEU A 543 -11.33 3.98 19.24
N PRO A 544 -12.20 3.77 18.24
CA PRO A 544 -13.39 2.95 18.38
C PRO A 544 -13.02 1.49 18.71
N ASP A 545 -13.96 0.71 19.23
CA ASP A 545 -13.73 -0.73 19.52
C ASP A 545 -13.57 -1.60 18.28
N ARG A 546 -13.99 -1.08 17.14
CA ARG A 546 -14.08 -1.77 15.88
C ARG A 546 -13.63 -0.81 14.78
N SER A 547 -13.07 -1.36 13.70
CA SER A 547 -12.68 -0.55 12.55
C SER A 547 -13.89 0.23 12.02
N SER A 548 -13.74 1.54 11.88
CA SER A 548 -14.69 2.41 11.19
C SER A 548 -14.43 2.48 9.68
N LEU A 549 -13.30 1.92 9.22
CA LEU A 549 -12.92 1.91 7.82
C LEU A 549 -13.55 0.70 7.11
N PRO A 550 -14.17 0.88 5.93
CA PRO A 550 -14.68 -0.21 5.09
C PRO A 550 -13.51 -0.95 4.43
N THR A 551 -12.70 -1.61 5.25
CA THR A 551 -11.49 -2.33 4.86
C THR A 551 -11.72 -3.82 5.11
N ALA A 552 -11.21 -4.67 4.22
CA ALA A 552 -11.17 -6.11 4.39
C ALA A 552 -9.71 -6.55 4.25
N PHE A 553 -9.14 -7.13 5.30
CA PHE A 553 -7.82 -7.74 5.23
C PHE A 553 -7.98 -9.20 4.79
N GLY A 554 -7.69 -9.45 3.50
CA GLY A 554 -7.59 -10.79 2.94
C GLY A 554 -6.30 -11.44 3.40
N LEU A 555 -6.32 -12.08 4.57
CA LEU A 555 -5.25 -12.97 4.98
C LEU A 555 -5.61 -14.33 4.37
N ASN A 556 -4.71 -14.95 3.59
CA ASN A 556 -4.93 -16.30 3.07
C ASN A 556 -3.98 -17.22 3.84
N SER A 557 -4.48 -18.30 4.44
CA SER A 557 -3.60 -19.37 4.88
C SER A 557 -3.07 -20.05 3.62
N CYS A 558 -1.79 -19.84 3.30
CA CYS A 558 -1.08 -20.86 2.55
C CYS A 558 -1.21 -22.15 3.37
N GLY A 559 -1.78 -23.22 2.80
CA GLY A 559 -2.37 -24.39 3.47
C GLY A 559 -1.47 -25.24 4.38
N HIS A 560 -0.33 -24.72 4.86
CA HIS A 560 0.58 -25.36 5.81
C HIS A 560 0.36 -24.90 7.27
N PHE A 561 -0.35 -23.78 7.50
CA PHE A 561 -0.54 -23.21 8.84
C PHE A 561 -1.71 -23.81 9.64
N GLN A 562 -2.51 -24.71 9.06
CA GLN A 562 -3.79 -25.13 9.65
C GLN A 562 -3.67 -26.18 10.76
N ALA A 563 -2.58 -26.95 10.87
CA ALA A 563 -2.56 -28.09 11.79
C ALA A 563 -2.40 -27.72 13.28
N ASN A 564 -1.76 -26.59 13.61
CA ASN A 564 -1.35 -26.24 14.99
C ASN A 564 -1.66 -24.78 15.41
N MET A 565 -2.46 -24.04 14.63
CA MET A 565 -2.78 -22.65 14.96
C MET A 565 -3.91 -22.56 16.00
N ASP A 566 -3.68 -21.81 17.08
CA ASP A 566 -4.73 -21.40 18.01
C ASP A 566 -5.56 -20.27 17.38
N VAL A 567 -6.64 -20.68 16.71
CA VAL A 567 -7.57 -19.80 15.98
C VAL A 567 -8.12 -18.70 16.88
N GLU A 568 -8.45 -19.02 18.12
CA GLU A 568 -9.04 -18.07 19.05
C GLU A 568 -8.07 -16.94 19.39
N LYS A 569 -6.80 -17.28 19.68
CA LYS A 569 -5.76 -16.26 19.90
C LYS A 569 -5.52 -15.41 18.66
N TYR A 570 -5.50 -16.01 17.47
CA TYR A 570 -5.32 -15.28 16.21
C TYR A 570 -6.43 -14.27 15.97
N VAL A 571 -7.68 -14.71 16.08
CA VAL A 571 -8.88 -13.89 15.87
C VAL A 571 -8.99 -12.79 16.93
N ARG A 572 -8.70 -13.09 18.20
CA ARG A 572 -8.64 -12.08 19.27
C ARG A 572 -7.57 -11.02 19.01
N ASN A 573 -6.39 -11.42 18.54
CA ASN A 573 -5.32 -10.49 18.20
C ASN A 573 -5.73 -9.58 17.04
N ALA A 574 -6.31 -10.13 15.97
CA ALA A 574 -6.84 -9.34 14.87
C ALA A 574 -7.89 -8.31 15.34
N ALA A 575 -8.86 -8.75 16.17
CA ALA A 575 -9.88 -7.88 16.73
C ALA A 575 -9.29 -6.77 17.63
N ALA A 576 -8.33 -7.10 18.49
CA ALA A 576 -7.63 -6.13 19.35
C ALA A 576 -6.91 -5.03 18.53
N HIS A 577 -6.42 -5.39 17.34
CA HIS A 577 -5.79 -4.48 16.39
C HIS A 577 -6.74 -3.94 15.31
N ARG A 578 -8.06 -4.15 15.45
CA ARG A 578 -9.12 -3.68 14.53
C ARG A 578 -8.93 -4.16 13.09
N VAL A 579 -8.27 -5.29 12.90
CA VAL A 579 -8.08 -5.94 11.61
C VAL A 579 -9.33 -6.77 11.32
N SER A 580 -10.05 -6.41 10.27
CA SER A 580 -11.18 -7.17 9.74
C SER A 580 -10.66 -8.35 8.91
N LEU A 581 -10.93 -9.58 9.37
CA LEU A 581 -10.60 -10.78 8.62
C LEU A 581 -11.64 -10.98 7.51
N GLY A 582 -11.20 -10.94 6.25
CA GLY A 582 -12.09 -10.91 5.08
C GLY A 582 -12.77 -12.25 4.74
N PHE A 583 -12.26 -13.39 5.20
CA PHE A 583 -12.78 -14.71 4.83
C PHE A 583 -12.53 -15.78 5.91
N PRO A 584 -13.52 -16.64 6.27
CA PRO A 584 -13.29 -17.86 7.02
C PRO A 584 -12.54 -18.93 6.20
N GLY A 585 -12.40 -18.76 4.87
CA GLY A 585 -11.72 -19.73 3.99
C GLY A 585 -10.31 -20.14 4.43
N ILE A 586 -9.66 -19.32 5.26
CA ILE A 586 -8.35 -19.54 5.90
C ILE A 586 -8.34 -20.79 6.82
N LEU A 587 -9.48 -21.14 7.40
CA LEU A 587 -9.60 -22.22 8.39
C LEU A 587 -10.62 -23.28 7.95
N TRP A 588 -11.31 -23.02 6.86
CA TRP A 588 -12.29 -23.92 6.29
C TRP A 588 -11.59 -25.05 5.53
N LYS A 589 -11.94 -26.29 5.85
CA LYS A 589 -11.37 -27.51 5.23
C LYS A 589 -12.08 -27.92 3.93
N GLY A 590 -12.95 -27.06 3.39
CA GLY A 590 -13.80 -27.33 2.24
C GLY A 590 -15.14 -27.95 2.62
N ALA A 591 -16.15 -27.82 1.75
CA ALA A 591 -17.44 -28.49 1.92
C ALA A 591 -17.25 -29.98 1.63
N LYS A 592 -17.76 -30.84 2.50
CA LYS A 592 -17.79 -32.27 2.20
C LYS A 592 -18.88 -32.50 1.14
N VAL A 593 -18.49 -33.09 0.01
CA VAL A 593 -19.43 -33.44 -1.07
C VAL A 593 -20.22 -34.66 -0.61
N GLN A 594 -21.50 -34.46 -0.31
CA GLN A 594 -22.46 -35.52 -0.07
C GLN A 594 -23.52 -35.45 -1.18
N ARG A 595 -23.19 -35.88 -2.41
CA ARG A 595 -24.09 -35.74 -3.57
C ARG A 595 -25.51 -36.23 -3.23
N PRO A 596 -26.57 -35.45 -3.52
CA PRO A 596 -26.60 -34.23 -4.34
C PRO A 596 -26.32 -32.92 -3.57
N ALA A 597 -25.95 -32.99 -2.29
CA ALA A 597 -25.76 -31.86 -1.39
C ALA A 597 -24.29 -31.60 -0.99
N PHE A 598 -24.09 -30.48 -0.30
CA PHE A 598 -22.81 -30.09 0.30
C PHE A 598 -23.03 -29.91 1.81
N ASP A 599 -22.12 -30.43 2.64
CA ASP A 599 -22.10 -30.18 4.08
C ASP A 599 -21.18 -28.99 4.40
N TRP A 600 -21.76 -27.99 5.06
CA TRP A 600 -21.13 -26.72 5.43
C TRP A 600 -20.89 -26.61 6.93
N SER A 601 -21.08 -27.66 7.72
CA SER A 601 -21.02 -27.59 9.20
C SER A 601 -19.69 -27.03 9.72
N ASP A 602 -18.56 -27.42 9.12
CA ASP A 602 -17.22 -26.90 9.44
C ASP A 602 -17.09 -25.39 9.13
N TYR A 603 -17.81 -24.89 8.12
CA TYR A 603 -17.85 -23.47 7.78
C TYR A 603 -18.67 -22.69 8.82
N ASP A 604 -19.81 -23.23 9.22
CA ASP A 604 -20.72 -22.58 10.17
C ASP A 604 -20.08 -22.47 11.56
N GLU A 605 -19.43 -23.52 12.06
CA GLU A 605 -18.71 -23.49 13.35
C GLU A 605 -17.60 -22.43 13.35
N LEU A 606 -16.87 -22.32 12.24
CA LEU A 606 -15.81 -21.36 12.08
C LEU A 606 -16.34 -19.92 12.04
N VAL A 607 -17.41 -19.68 11.26
CA VAL A 607 -18.07 -18.38 11.20
C VAL A 607 -18.61 -18.00 12.58
N LEU A 608 -19.22 -18.93 13.32
CA LEU A 608 -19.72 -18.70 14.67
C LEU A 608 -18.59 -18.39 15.66
N THR A 609 -17.48 -19.12 15.59
CA THR A 609 -16.29 -18.86 16.43
C THR A 609 -15.74 -17.45 16.16
N CYS A 610 -15.63 -17.07 14.89
CA CYS A 610 -15.20 -15.74 14.47
C CYS A 610 -16.21 -14.63 14.83
N ALA A 611 -17.52 -14.87 14.72
CA ALA A 611 -18.57 -13.87 14.90
C ALA A 611 -18.96 -13.64 16.37
N LEU A 612 -19.09 -14.71 17.17
CA LEU A 612 -19.55 -14.66 18.56
C LEU A 612 -18.46 -14.20 19.52
N ARG A 613 -17.20 -14.61 19.31
CA ARG A 613 -16.11 -14.36 20.26
C ARG A 613 -15.38 -13.02 20.07
N THR A 614 -15.69 -12.28 19.01
CA THR A 614 -15.04 -10.99 18.68
C THR A 614 -15.92 -9.77 18.88
N LYS A 615 -17.24 -9.91 19.03
CA LYS A 615 -18.21 -8.79 18.87
C LYS A 615 -18.07 -8.04 17.51
N VAL A 616 -17.40 -8.63 16.50
CA VAL A 616 -17.10 -8.02 15.18
C VAL A 616 -18.19 -8.29 14.12
N ALA A 617 -19.26 -9.04 14.47
CA ALA A 617 -20.27 -9.54 13.54
C ALA A 617 -20.96 -8.52 12.58
N LYS A 618 -20.79 -7.21 12.74
CA LYS A 618 -21.33 -6.21 11.80
C LYS A 618 -20.40 -5.81 10.63
N SER A 619 -19.10 -6.15 10.64
CA SER A 619 -18.21 -5.76 9.52
C SER A 619 -18.14 -6.78 8.38
N LEU A 620 -18.68 -7.99 8.56
CA LEU A 620 -18.65 -9.05 7.54
C LEU A 620 -19.71 -8.88 6.43
N GLY A 621 -20.59 -7.87 6.52
CA GLY A 621 -21.82 -7.81 5.72
C GLY A 621 -21.88 -6.75 4.61
N ARG A 622 -20.77 -6.33 3.98
CA ARG A 622 -20.85 -5.38 2.85
C ARG A 622 -20.42 -5.89 1.48
N ASN A 623 -19.72 -7.02 1.38
CA ASN A 623 -19.26 -7.54 0.08
C ASN A 623 -19.93 -8.83 -0.38
N ASP A 624 -20.74 -9.47 0.46
CA ASP A 624 -21.62 -10.56 0.01
C ASP A 624 -23.01 -10.00 -0.28
N SER A 625 -23.59 -10.42 -1.41
CA SER A 625 -24.92 -9.99 -1.83
C SER A 625 -25.92 -10.06 -0.65
N PRO A 626 -26.79 -9.05 -0.46
CA PRO A 626 -27.74 -8.99 0.65
C PRO A 626 -28.67 -10.20 0.78
N SER A 627 -28.70 -11.12 -0.18
CA SER A 627 -29.58 -12.29 -0.19
C SER A 627 -29.06 -13.47 0.65
N GLN A 628 -27.73 -13.62 0.85
CA GLN A 628 -27.19 -14.79 1.57
C GLN A 628 -27.09 -14.57 3.10
N VAL A 629 -26.66 -13.38 3.55
CA VAL A 629 -26.57 -13.06 5.00
C VAL A 629 -27.96 -12.85 5.63
N ASN A 630 -28.95 -12.37 4.87
CA ASN A 630 -30.32 -12.16 5.37
C ASN A 630 -31.09 -13.46 5.65
N ARG A 631 -30.68 -14.61 5.08
CA ARG A 631 -31.27 -15.91 5.44
C ARG A 631 -30.75 -16.44 6.77
N ALA A 632 -29.45 -16.27 7.06
CA ALA A 632 -28.86 -16.73 8.32
C ALA A 632 -29.24 -15.84 9.53
N THR A 633 -29.30 -14.51 9.34
CA THR A 633 -29.59 -13.57 10.43
C THR A 633 -31.06 -13.47 10.83
N ARG A 634 -32.01 -13.91 9.98
CA ARG A 634 -33.43 -14.02 10.39
C ARG A 634 -33.70 -15.14 11.39
N HIS A 635 -32.80 -16.11 11.54
CA HIS A 635 -32.96 -17.21 12.51
C HIS A 635 -32.35 -16.93 13.89
N GLN A 636 -31.73 -15.76 14.11
CA GLN A 636 -30.97 -15.44 15.33
C GLN A 636 -31.62 -14.37 16.22
N ARG A 637 -32.91 -14.54 16.51
CA ARG A 637 -33.42 -14.16 17.84
C ARG A 637 -33.58 -15.48 18.61
N ILE A 638 -32.78 -15.66 19.67
CA ILE A 638 -32.99 -16.74 20.65
C ILE A 638 -34.32 -16.42 21.33
N TRP A 639 -35.38 -16.98 20.77
CA TRP A 639 -36.70 -17.01 21.36
C TRP A 639 -36.85 -18.38 21.98
N ASN A 640 -37.09 -18.44 23.29
CA ASN A 640 -37.61 -19.64 23.94
C ASN A 640 -38.88 -20.02 23.19
N ALA A 641 -38.84 -21.13 22.44
CA ALA A 641 -39.90 -21.47 21.51
C ALA A 641 -40.53 -22.79 21.93
N LEU A 642 -41.82 -22.74 22.20
CA LEU A 642 -42.67 -23.92 22.28
C LEU A 642 -43.24 -24.15 20.88
N HIS A 643 -43.05 -25.35 20.36
CA HIS A 643 -43.64 -25.76 19.09
C HIS A 643 -44.87 -26.61 19.37
N LEU A 644 -46.01 -26.19 18.82
CA LEU A 644 -47.24 -26.97 18.78
C LEU A 644 -47.32 -27.62 17.40
N VAL A 645 -47.16 -28.92 17.33
CA VAL A 645 -47.31 -29.70 16.10
C VAL A 645 -48.67 -30.39 16.16
N CYS A 646 -49.56 -30.04 15.25
CA CYS A 646 -50.85 -30.70 15.11
C CYS A 646 -50.88 -31.51 13.82
N GLU A 647 -51.47 -32.69 13.88
CA GLU A 647 -51.76 -33.52 12.72
C GLU A 647 -53.29 -33.64 12.58
N THR A 648 -53.79 -33.38 11.37
CA THR A 648 -55.19 -33.58 11.03
C THR A 648 -55.43 -35.02 10.58
N ASP A 649 -56.69 -35.46 10.62
CA ASP A 649 -57.08 -36.86 10.32
C ASP A 649 -56.68 -37.31 8.90
N ASP A 650 -56.48 -36.36 7.98
CA ASP A 650 -55.96 -36.58 6.62
C ASP A 650 -54.41 -36.67 6.54
N GLY A 651 -53.73 -36.76 7.70
CA GLY A 651 -52.28 -36.94 7.83
C GLY A 651 -51.45 -35.66 7.62
N ARG A 652 -52.09 -34.49 7.48
CA ARG A 652 -51.37 -33.24 7.27
C ARG A 652 -50.87 -32.65 8.60
N ARG A 653 -49.57 -32.34 8.65
CA ARG A 653 -48.93 -31.73 9.82
C ARG A 653 -48.82 -30.22 9.70
N ALA A 654 -49.24 -29.53 10.75
CA ALA A 654 -49.05 -28.09 10.91
C ALA A 654 -48.21 -27.82 12.18
N THR A 655 -47.15 -27.03 12.04
CA THR A 655 -46.30 -26.62 13.18
C THR A 655 -46.49 -25.15 13.47
N TYR A 656 -46.98 -24.83 14.66
CA TYR A 656 -47.14 -23.48 15.17
C TYR A 656 -46.03 -23.18 16.16
N ARG A 657 -45.22 -22.17 15.85
CA ARG A 657 -44.16 -21.69 16.76
C ARG A 657 -44.75 -20.66 17.72
N ILE A 658 -44.79 -21.00 19.00
CA ILE A 658 -45.21 -20.14 20.09
C ILE A 658 -43.94 -19.57 20.74
N THR A 659 -43.78 -18.26 20.64
CA THR A 659 -42.63 -17.56 21.21
C THR A 659 -42.95 -17.13 22.64
N ILE A 660 -42.22 -17.67 23.62
CA ILE A 660 -42.41 -17.34 25.02
C ILE A 660 -41.48 -16.18 25.36
N ALA A 661 -42.06 -15.01 25.66
CA ALA A 661 -41.31 -13.88 26.20
C ALA A 661 -40.90 -14.17 27.66
N LYS A 662 -39.81 -13.57 28.14
CA LYS A 662 -39.17 -13.86 29.44
C LYS A 662 -40.01 -13.61 30.72
N SER A 663 -41.30 -13.28 30.63
CA SER A 663 -42.17 -12.94 31.78
C SER A 663 -43.47 -13.76 31.75
N PRO A 664 -44.09 -14.09 32.91
CA PRO A 664 -45.28 -14.92 32.96
C PRO A 664 -46.49 -14.12 32.48
N GLN A 665 -46.76 -14.15 31.17
CA GLN A 665 -47.98 -13.60 30.59
C GLN A 665 -48.79 -14.72 29.95
N ARG A 666 -50.11 -14.68 30.15
CA ARG A 666 -51.08 -15.62 29.60
C ARG A 666 -51.05 -15.52 28.07
N ILE A 667 -50.48 -16.53 27.39
CA ILE A 667 -50.37 -16.54 25.92
C ILE A 667 -51.65 -17.12 25.34
N ARG A 668 -52.42 -16.32 24.60
CA ARG A 668 -53.61 -16.77 23.88
C ARG A 668 -53.25 -17.11 22.44
N VAL A 669 -53.27 -18.39 22.09
CA VAL A 669 -53.04 -18.87 20.71
C VAL A 669 -54.37 -18.90 19.98
N ARG A 670 -54.47 -18.15 18.87
CA ARG A 670 -55.66 -18.16 18.00
C ARG A 670 -55.30 -18.92 16.73
N LEU A 671 -55.89 -20.10 16.54
CA LEU A 671 -55.77 -20.84 15.29
C LEU A 671 -56.63 -20.13 14.24
N ARG A 672 -56.05 -19.88 13.05
CA ARG A 672 -56.71 -19.10 12.00
C ARG A 672 -57.89 -19.83 11.35
N GLU A 673 -57.98 -21.14 11.48
CA GLU A 673 -59.05 -21.98 10.93
C GLU A 673 -59.41 -23.07 11.94
N PRO A 674 -60.71 -23.34 12.21
CA PRO A 674 -61.12 -24.48 13.02
C PRO A 674 -60.81 -25.77 12.26
N ARG A 675 -59.87 -26.56 12.75
CA ARG A 675 -59.54 -27.90 12.23
C ARG A 675 -59.68 -28.91 13.35
N ILE A 676 -60.23 -30.08 13.04
CA ILE A 676 -60.26 -31.23 13.95
C ILE A 676 -58.88 -31.91 13.83
N PHE A 677 -58.23 -32.13 14.96
CA PHE A 677 -56.88 -32.70 15.02
C PHE A 677 -56.95 -34.04 15.75
N CYS A 678 -56.53 -35.13 15.10
CA CYS A 678 -56.40 -36.44 15.76
C CYS A 678 -55.19 -36.52 16.69
N LYS A 679 -54.15 -35.69 16.45
CA LYS A 679 -52.93 -35.71 17.26
C LYS A 679 -52.33 -34.34 17.46
N VAL A 680 -51.98 -34.06 18.71
CA VAL A 680 -51.31 -32.82 19.11
C VAL A 680 -50.02 -33.18 19.86
N ARG A 681 -48.92 -32.53 19.50
CA ARG A 681 -47.61 -32.69 20.15
C ARG A 681 -47.05 -31.34 20.53
N PHE A 682 -46.51 -31.27 21.75
CA PHE A 682 -45.76 -30.13 22.24
C PHE A 682 -44.28 -30.48 22.25
N GLU A 683 -43.47 -29.70 21.54
CA GLU A 683 -42.02 -29.85 21.50
C GLU A 683 -41.36 -28.59 22.07
N TRP A 684 -40.40 -28.75 22.99
CA TRP A 684 -39.70 -27.64 23.61
C TRP A 684 -38.18 -27.80 23.50
N ARG A 685 -37.47 -26.67 23.32
CA ARG A 685 -36.00 -26.60 23.32
C ARG A 685 -35.54 -25.40 24.15
N ASP A 686 -34.52 -25.62 24.99
CA ASP A 686 -33.80 -24.59 25.75
C ASP A 686 -34.64 -23.76 26.75
N ILE A 687 -35.68 -24.35 27.34
CA ILE A 687 -36.44 -23.76 28.45
C ILE A 687 -35.98 -24.43 29.75
N GLY A 688 -35.67 -23.63 30.79
CA GLY A 688 -35.42 -24.15 32.15
C GLY A 688 -36.68 -24.78 32.78
N PRO A 689 -36.66 -25.13 34.08
CA PRO A 689 -37.85 -25.68 34.75
C PRO A 689 -39.06 -24.76 34.58
N ALA A 690 -40.20 -25.33 34.20
CA ALA A 690 -41.37 -24.57 33.81
C ALA A 690 -42.67 -25.32 34.11
N THR A 691 -43.70 -24.56 34.49
CA THR A 691 -45.09 -25.03 34.59
C THR A 691 -45.94 -24.28 33.56
N ILE A 692 -46.60 -25.04 32.70
CA ILE A 692 -47.48 -24.53 31.65
C ILE A 692 -48.91 -24.91 32.03
N ARG A 693 -49.80 -23.91 32.09
CA ARG A 693 -51.24 -24.14 32.31
C ARG A 693 -52.00 -23.85 31.02
N ILE A 694 -52.69 -24.85 30.50
CA ILE A 694 -53.54 -24.74 29.32
C ILE A 694 -54.99 -24.72 29.80
N SER A 695 -55.65 -23.58 29.62
CA SER A 695 -57.06 -23.42 29.98
C SER A 695 -58.00 -23.99 28.92
N GLN A 696 -59.26 -24.25 29.31
CA GLN A 696 -60.35 -24.70 28.44
C GLN A 696 -60.34 -24.00 27.08
N MET A 697 -60.48 -24.81 26.02
CA MET A 697 -60.49 -24.31 24.66
C MET A 697 -61.90 -23.85 24.30
N GLN A 698 -62.07 -22.58 23.94
CA GLN A 698 -63.35 -22.06 23.45
C GLN A 698 -63.36 -22.07 21.93
N LEU A 699 -64.26 -22.87 21.35
CA LEU A 699 -64.52 -22.92 19.93
C LEU A 699 -65.64 -21.95 19.61
N ARG A 700 -65.37 -20.98 18.75
CA ARG A 700 -66.40 -20.07 18.24
C ARG A 700 -66.68 -20.42 16.78
N SER A 701 -67.93 -20.74 16.49
CA SER A 701 -68.38 -21.00 15.12
C SER A 701 -68.36 -19.72 14.28
N ALA A 702 -68.43 -19.88 12.96
CA ALA A 702 -68.51 -18.73 12.04
C ALA A 702 -69.76 -17.88 12.26
N SER A 703 -70.85 -18.45 12.80
CA SER A 703 -72.07 -17.72 13.18
C SER A 703 -71.97 -16.99 14.53
N GLY A 704 -70.84 -17.12 15.25
CA GLY A 704 -70.57 -16.43 16.51
C GLY A 704 -70.95 -17.19 17.78
N GLU A 705 -71.56 -18.37 17.65
CA GLU A 705 -71.85 -19.27 18.78
C GLU A 705 -70.54 -19.77 19.38
N THR A 706 -70.37 -19.65 20.70
CA THR A 706 -69.14 -20.08 21.39
C THR A 706 -69.46 -21.29 22.26
N ARG A 707 -68.83 -22.42 21.96
CA ARG A 707 -68.89 -23.64 22.77
C ARG A 707 -67.55 -23.85 23.47
N THR A 708 -67.60 -24.17 24.76
CA THR A 708 -66.41 -24.52 25.52
C THR A 708 -66.17 -26.02 25.36
N PHE A 709 -64.96 -26.38 24.95
CA PHE A 709 -64.55 -27.76 24.73
C PHE A 709 -63.90 -28.27 26.03
N ASP A 710 -64.67 -29.02 26.83
CA ASP A 710 -64.29 -29.46 28.18
C ASP A 710 -63.60 -30.83 28.24
N GLU A 711 -63.42 -31.52 27.12
CA GLU A 711 -62.81 -32.87 27.11
C GLU A 711 -61.32 -32.89 27.51
N PHE A 712 -60.63 -31.73 27.49
CA PHE A 712 -59.26 -31.62 28.03
C PHE A 712 -59.17 -31.93 29.52
N THR A 713 -60.31 -32.06 30.20
CA THR A 713 -60.40 -32.34 31.63
C THR A 713 -60.37 -33.82 31.99
N HIS A 714 -60.31 -34.75 31.01
CA HIS A 714 -60.20 -36.17 31.30
C HIS A 714 -58.73 -36.58 31.54
N PRO A 715 -58.30 -36.87 32.79
CA PRO A 715 -56.88 -37.05 33.11
C PRO A 715 -56.24 -38.28 32.42
N GLN A 716 -57.05 -39.29 32.06
CA GLN A 716 -56.57 -40.52 31.43
C GLN A 716 -56.14 -40.34 29.96
N TRP A 717 -56.52 -39.22 29.31
CA TRP A 717 -56.16 -38.96 27.91
C TRP A 717 -54.74 -38.37 27.77
N TRP A 718 -54.10 -38.02 28.89
CA TRP A 718 -52.82 -37.34 28.91
C TRP A 718 -51.75 -38.24 29.52
N LYS A 719 -50.73 -38.59 28.73
CA LYS A 719 -49.58 -39.36 29.22
C LYS A 719 -48.29 -38.57 29.07
N ALA A 720 -47.65 -38.28 30.21
CA ALA A 720 -46.28 -37.75 30.21
C ALA A 720 -45.31 -38.81 29.72
N VAL A 721 -44.44 -38.46 28.78
CA VAL A 721 -43.41 -39.37 28.25
C VAL A 721 -42.07 -38.65 28.38
N GLY A 722 -41.34 -39.01 29.44
CA GLY A 722 -40.08 -38.41 29.88
C GLY A 722 -40.00 -38.38 31.42
N ARG A 723 -38.85 -38.72 32.01
CA ARG A 723 -38.74 -39.01 33.46
C ARG A 723 -39.12 -37.85 34.38
N ASP A 724 -38.87 -36.61 33.96
CA ASP A 724 -38.98 -35.41 34.81
C ASP A 724 -40.16 -34.49 34.42
N ALA A 725 -41.10 -35.00 33.63
CA ALA A 725 -42.33 -34.30 33.28
C ALA A 725 -43.55 -34.93 33.93
N ARG A 726 -44.47 -34.08 34.40
CA ARG A 726 -45.76 -34.48 34.94
C ARG A 726 -46.87 -33.73 34.22
N VAL A 727 -47.97 -34.43 33.98
CA VAL A 727 -49.20 -33.84 33.47
C VAL A 727 -50.29 -34.10 34.49
N ASP A 728 -51.03 -33.05 34.83
CA ASP A 728 -52.14 -33.09 35.76
C ASP A 728 -53.32 -32.29 35.18
N VAL A 729 -54.51 -32.56 35.69
CA VAL A 729 -55.71 -31.79 35.36
C VAL A 729 -56.30 -31.25 36.65
N GLU A 730 -56.22 -29.94 36.84
CA GLU A 730 -56.72 -29.26 38.03
C GLU A 730 -57.60 -28.07 37.64
N GLY A 731 -58.79 -27.96 38.23
CA GLY A 731 -59.71 -26.83 37.98
C GLY A 731 -60.12 -26.64 36.52
N GLY A 732 -60.21 -27.72 35.73
CA GLY A 732 -60.55 -27.68 34.32
C GLY A 732 -59.40 -27.25 33.40
N GLN A 733 -58.16 -27.19 33.91
CA GLN A 733 -56.97 -26.84 33.14
C GLN A 733 -56.01 -28.01 33.08
N LEU A 734 -55.41 -28.22 31.90
CA LEU A 734 -54.30 -29.14 31.75
C LEU A 734 -53.02 -28.44 32.22
N ILE A 735 -52.37 -29.00 33.24
CA ILE A 735 -51.14 -28.48 33.82
C ILE A 735 -50.00 -29.42 33.45
N ILE A 736 -49.02 -28.89 32.72
CA ILE A 736 -47.80 -29.61 32.34
C ILE A 736 -46.64 -29.00 33.11
N THR A 737 -45.98 -29.81 33.94
CA THR A 737 -44.82 -29.37 34.72
C THR A 737 -43.58 -30.15 34.30
N VAL A 738 -42.49 -29.43 34.06
CA VAL A 738 -41.17 -29.99 33.78
C VAL A 738 -40.20 -29.48 34.83
N SER A 739 -39.65 -30.38 35.63
CA SER A 739 -38.70 -30.06 36.70
C SER A 739 -37.25 -30.11 36.19
N ALA A 740 -36.36 -29.32 36.80
CA ALA A 740 -34.93 -29.45 36.54
C ALA A 740 -34.39 -30.70 37.26
N PRO A 741 -33.38 -31.40 36.71
CA PRO A 741 -32.69 -32.44 37.44
C PRO A 741 -32.07 -31.84 38.71
N THR A 742 -32.26 -32.47 39.86
CA THR A 742 -31.62 -32.05 41.11
C THR A 742 -30.11 -32.32 41.03
N SER A 743 -29.36 -31.41 40.44
CA SER A 743 -27.89 -31.38 40.48
C SER A 743 -27.44 -29.95 40.77
N GLU A 744 -26.51 -29.76 41.71
CA GLU A 744 -26.04 -28.44 42.14
C GLU A 744 -25.05 -27.76 41.17
N GLU A 745 -24.72 -28.36 40.01
CA GLU A 745 -23.76 -27.79 39.07
C GLU A 745 -24.40 -26.91 37.95
N PRO A 746 -23.75 -25.78 37.56
CA PRO A 746 -24.20 -24.95 36.45
C PRO A 746 -24.19 -25.67 35.09
N TYR A 747 -25.28 -25.54 34.33
CA TYR A 747 -25.58 -26.22 33.04
C TYR A 747 -24.43 -26.32 32.01
N HIS A 748 -23.51 -25.36 31.99
CA HIS A 748 -22.43 -25.29 31.01
C HIS A 748 -21.21 -26.16 31.33
N GLN A 749 -21.19 -26.84 32.49
CA GLN A 749 -20.06 -27.68 32.93
C GLN A 749 -20.30 -29.19 32.75
N TRP A 750 -21.43 -29.59 32.17
CA TRP A 750 -21.75 -31.01 32.01
C TRP A 750 -20.88 -31.66 30.91
N HIS A 751 -20.01 -32.59 31.32
CA HIS A 751 -18.88 -33.13 30.55
C HIS A 751 -19.22 -33.97 29.29
N GLY A 752 -20.48 -34.08 28.87
CA GLY A 752 -20.92 -34.91 27.74
C GLY A 752 -21.06 -34.21 26.38
N ALA A 753 -21.05 -32.87 26.30
CA ALA A 753 -21.43 -32.15 25.07
C ALA A 753 -20.39 -32.14 23.93
N VAL A 754 -19.17 -32.66 24.14
CA VAL A 754 -18.02 -32.40 23.24
C VAL A 754 -17.41 -33.67 22.61
N ARG A 755 -17.80 -34.89 22.99
CA ARG A 755 -16.97 -36.09 22.68
C ARG A 755 -17.50 -37.18 21.75
N SER A 756 -18.71 -37.12 21.18
CA SER A 756 -19.28 -38.24 20.42
C SER A 756 -19.53 -38.01 18.92
N ALA A 757 -18.97 -36.96 18.31
CA ALA A 757 -19.08 -36.74 16.85
C ALA A 757 -17.95 -37.40 16.02
N MET A 758 -17.13 -38.26 16.63
CA MET A 758 -16.15 -39.08 15.93
C MET A 758 -16.65 -40.54 15.95
N TRP A 759 -16.61 -41.21 14.79
CA TRP A 759 -16.82 -42.65 14.55
C TRP A 759 -18.25 -43.09 14.15
N SER A 760 -18.51 -43.16 12.84
CA SER A 760 -19.00 -44.39 12.19
C SER A 760 -18.80 -44.31 10.66
N ARG A 761 -18.13 -45.32 10.11
CA ARG A 761 -18.11 -45.66 8.67
C ARG A 761 -18.71 -47.07 8.58
N ALA A 762 -19.68 -47.29 7.70
CA ALA A 762 -19.77 -48.44 6.78
C ALA A 762 -21.13 -48.48 6.06
N ASP A 763 -21.07 -48.35 4.74
CA ASP A 763 -21.70 -49.16 3.67
C ASP A 763 -23.17 -49.66 3.71
N ARG A 764 -23.83 -49.31 2.58
CA ARG A 764 -24.81 -50.01 1.73
C ARG A 764 -26.29 -50.17 2.14
N ASP A 765 -27.12 -49.79 1.16
CA ASP A 765 -28.49 -50.18 0.81
C ASP A 765 -29.65 -50.04 1.83
N TRP A 766 -30.52 -49.06 1.54
CA TRP A 766 -31.94 -48.86 1.88
C TRP A 766 -32.58 -49.64 3.05
N LYS A 767 -32.87 -48.93 4.14
CA LYS A 767 -34.21 -48.66 4.77
C LYS A 767 -33.98 -48.16 6.19
N ILE A 768 -34.47 -46.97 6.52
CA ILE A 768 -34.43 -46.46 7.91
C ILE A 768 -35.68 -46.99 8.64
N ASP A 769 -35.46 -48.05 9.40
CA ASP A 769 -36.28 -48.43 10.55
C ASP A 769 -35.90 -47.52 11.74
N PHE A 770 -36.88 -46.96 12.42
CA PHE A 770 -36.67 -45.99 13.51
C PHE A 770 -36.45 -46.66 14.88
N THR A 771 -36.46 -47.99 14.96
CA THR A 771 -36.26 -48.72 16.24
C THR A 771 -34.88 -48.51 16.87
N GLU A 772 -33.82 -48.20 16.10
CA GLU A 772 -32.51 -47.87 16.69
C GLU A 772 -32.39 -46.42 17.19
N PHE A 773 -33.28 -45.51 16.76
CA PHE A 773 -33.29 -44.12 17.26
C PHE A 773 -33.78 -44.07 18.71
N ASP A 774 -34.75 -44.92 19.06
CA ASP A 774 -35.33 -44.98 20.41
C ASP A 774 -34.34 -45.60 21.44
N ALA A 775 -33.51 -46.57 21.03
CA ALA A 775 -32.50 -47.17 21.91
C ALA A 775 -31.32 -46.24 22.23
N VAL A 776 -30.96 -45.32 21.31
CA VAL A 776 -29.88 -44.34 21.52
C VAL A 776 -30.36 -43.17 22.39
N VAL A 777 -31.61 -42.75 22.23
CA VAL A 777 -32.20 -41.68 23.05
C VAL A 777 -32.44 -42.16 24.50
N GLU A 778 -32.90 -43.39 24.71
CA GLU A 778 -33.04 -43.97 26.06
C GLU A 778 -31.69 -44.20 26.77
N LYS A 779 -30.62 -44.50 26.02
CA LYS A 779 -29.28 -44.76 26.59
C LYS A 779 -28.47 -43.49 26.90
N TYR A 780 -28.67 -42.40 26.15
CA TYR A 780 -27.80 -41.21 26.24
C TYR A 780 -28.51 -39.89 26.60
N TYR A 781 -29.85 -39.79 26.50
CA TYR A 781 -30.60 -38.56 26.82
C TYR A 781 -31.91 -38.80 27.60
N PRO A 782 -31.86 -39.42 28.79
CA PRO A 782 -33.06 -39.81 29.55
C PRO A 782 -33.90 -38.65 30.11
N TRP A 783 -33.44 -37.40 29.97
CA TRP A 783 -34.12 -36.16 30.41
C TRP A 783 -34.81 -35.39 29.26
N ALA A 784 -34.68 -35.83 28.01
CA ALA A 784 -35.43 -35.27 26.89
C ALA A 784 -36.86 -35.84 26.91
N VAL A 785 -37.84 -35.00 27.27
CA VAL A 785 -39.24 -35.39 27.40
C VAL A 785 -39.93 -35.28 26.03
N ASN A 786 -40.53 -36.37 25.57
CA ASN A 786 -41.32 -36.46 24.34
C ASN A 786 -42.79 -36.72 24.68
N LEU A 787 -43.62 -35.73 25.02
CA LEU A 787 -45.02 -36.00 25.32
C LEU A 787 -45.81 -36.40 24.06
N ILE A 788 -46.41 -37.60 24.06
CA ILE A 788 -47.25 -38.10 22.96
C ILE A 788 -48.69 -38.17 23.46
N LEU A 789 -49.58 -37.43 22.81
CA LEU A 789 -51.02 -37.54 23.01
C LEU A 789 -51.60 -38.52 22.00
N VAL A 790 -52.49 -39.39 22.47
CA VAL A 790 -53.30 -40.32 21.67
C VAL A 790 -54.68 -40.34 22.32
N PRO A 791 -55.79 -40.26 21.56
CA PRO A 791 -57.07 -40.77 22.05
C PRO A 791 -56.99 -42.26 22.40
#